data_AF-A0A820FHD2-F1
#
_entry.id   AF-A0A820FHD2-F1
#
_cell.length_a   1.000
_cell.length_b   1.000
_cell.length_c   1.000
_cell.angle_alpha   90.00
_cell.angle_beta   90.00
_cell.angle_gamma   90.00
#
_symmetry.space_group_name_H-M   'P 1'
#
loop_
_entity.id
_entity.type
_entity.pdbx_description
1 polymer ?
#
loop_
_entity_poly.entity_id
_entity_poly.type
_entity_poly.pdbx_seq_one_letter_code
_entity_poly.pdbx_strand_id
1 'polypeptide(L)'
;MLYDIIFSAINSDVDSTQSEVEQQTELMYKDNTIWTAVFNADKTAIDHLIDIDPDIINARGAVGECPIHMLFLYATGKHLEIARDLIMRFPIIVTQIYNKPTYYGENILHIAIVKRETAMVEWLLNNDYLEPYREQLLTATATGDFFEIGKPSYYGETPLGFACCTNQWDIVEILLKYGADMNLTDSNDNTILHMLVICNLPEIYAKFKTRWIEQQTINEDKKTNDSESTKHTKLWNRLNKDGLTPLTLAADLGQAKMLSWLLYERKKIQWSYGNVSCLLHPLDQLDRDFYDDNKQRSLSVIEIMINNNNPELVHPIITSLIDKKWKFFAYRILIRRFIITFLYLLVFLGTTIMQQTRRETTEDENDMKIVSTDGKISNVIHKIIFLVGRIIVISGALLKSAREIHEMRTLGFWNYVNSTGSIFLENLLACLFCIGIFTAQIFHLYEMQQHETLVLAFTSLIGWGYMFFFIMPFRFTGPFVIMIYKMLFNDVLRFCIIYTIFLAGFSQSFFVLFNENGFQGYVSSIKQCFLGLLGDFDLDYYIGGQYPMTSVLLLICYIVVITILLLNLLIAMMGDTYADVKKSAKKLWHLERARIALDLENGISKSKRHLGCNKYWVDVQGERYLQVEQVHNDNFCPKNDEIGNDE
;
A
#
# COMPACT_ATOMS: atom_id res chain seq x y z
N MET A 1 -9.49 5.55 -2.37
CA MET A 1 -10.55 4.64 -2.85
C MET A 1 -11.32 3.99 -1.71
N LEU A 2 -10.75 3.07 -0.90
CA LEU A 2 -11.45 2.60 0.34
C LEU A 2 -11.76 3.78 1.29
N TYR A 3 -10.79 4.68 1.50
CA TYR A 3 -10.95 5.85 2.37
C TYR A 3 -12.04 6.85 1.90
N ASP A 4 -12.25 6.98 0.59
CA ASP A 4 -13.24 7.91 0.02
C ASP A 4 -14.65 7.28 -0.04
N ILE A 5 -14.72 5.96 -0.22
CA ILE A 5 -15.97 5.19 -0.11
C ILE A 5 -16.45 5.21 1.35
N ILE A 6 -15.53 5.11 2.32
CA ILE A 6 -15.83 5.23 3.76
C ILE A 6 -16.48 6.58 4.07
N PHE A 7 -15.92 7.71 3.60
CA PHE A 7 -16.46 9.04 3.92
C PHE A 7 -17.79 9.35 3.21
N SER A 8 -18.02 8.76 2.03
CA SER A 8 -19.27 8.89 1.28
C SER A 8 -20.41 8.07 1.90
N ALA A 9 -20.14 6.83 2.33
CA ALA A 9 -21.14 5.95 2.94
C ALA A 9 -21.51 6.37 4.37
N ILE A 10 -20.60 7.05 5.08
CA ILE A 10 -20.89 7.62 6.40
C ILE A 10 -21.96 8.71 6.34
N ASN A 11 -22.09 9.47 5.24
CA ASN A 11 -23.02 10.60 5.19
C ASN A 11 -24.42 10.28 4.62
N SER A 12 -24.62 9.15 3.93
CA SER A 12 -25.95 8.78 3.39
C SER A 12 -26.79 7.88 4.32
N ASP A 13 -26.14 7.07 5.16
CA ASP A 13 -26.83 6.09 6.04
C ASP A 13 -27.12 6.65 7.46
N VAL A 14 -26.52 7.79 7.81
CA VAL A 14 -26.73 8.42 9.12
C VAL A 14 -28.17 8.92 9.26
N ASP A 15 -28.79 9.39 8.17
CA ASP A 15 -30.14 9.98 8.25
C ASP A 15 -31.25 8.94 8.54
N SER A 16 -31.14 7.70 8.04
CA SER A 16 -32.15 6.65 8.30
C SER A 16 -31.98 6.01 9.69
N THR A 17 -30.74 5.72 10.08
CA THR A 17 -30.42 5.13 11.39
C THR A 17 -30.71 6.08 12.55
N GLN A 18 -30.47 7.38 12.36
CA GLN A 18 -30.78 8.39 13.37
C GLN A 18 -32.30 8.48 13.62
N SER A 19 -33.13 8.36 12.59
CA SER A 19 -34.60 8.36 12.74
C SER A 19 -35.14 7.14 13.51
N GLU A 20 -34.57 5.94 13.30
CA GLU A 20 -34.99 4.72 14.02
C GLU A 20 -34.60 4.76 15.50
N VAL A 21 -33.41 5.29 15.83
CA VAL A 21 -32.94 5.44 17.22
C VAL A 21 -33.72 6.54 17.96
N GLU A 22 -34.13 7.60 17.26
CA GLU A 22 -35.03 8.62 17.80
C GLU A 22 -36.39 8.01 18.16
N GLN A 23 -36.98 7.19 17.27
CA GLN A 23 -38.22 6.47 17.56
C GLN A 23 -38.08 5.48 18.73
N GLN A 24 -36.94 4.80 18.83
CA GLN A 24 -36.62 3.96 19.98
C GLN A 24 -36.64 4.76 21.28
N THR A 25 -36.03 5.95 21.26
CA THR A 25 -36.00 6.86 22.41
C THR A 25 -37.41 7.33 22.79
N GLU A 26 -38.24 7.72 21.81
CA GLU A 26 -39.63 8.11 22.07
C GLU A 26 -40.46 6.98 22.71
N LEU A 27 -40.27 5.74 22.27
CA LEU A 27 -40.93 4.57 22.85
C LEU A 27 -40.55 4.34 24.32
N MET A 28 -39.34 4.73 24.74
CA MET A 28 -38.89 4.60 26.13
C MET A 28 -39.57 5.59 27.09
N TYR A 29 -40.07 6.72 26.59
CA TYR A 29 -40.73 7.75 27.39
C TYR A 29 -42.26 7.73 27.25
N LYS A 30 -42.82 6.75 26.54
CA LYS A 30 -44.27 6.61 26.34
C LYS A 30 -44.91 5.79 27.46
N ASP A 31 -45.80 6.43 28.23
CA ASP A 31 -46.46 5.87 29.40
C ASP A 31 -47.10 4.47 29.16
N ASN A 32 -47.00 3.60 30.17
CA ASN A 32 -47.57 2.24 30.23
C ASN A 32 -47.10 1.25 29.14
N THR A 33 -45.87 1.38 28.67
CA THR A 33 -45.26 0.40 27.76
C THR A 33 -44.28 -0.53 28.49
N ILE A 34 -44.11 -1.76 28.01
CA ILE A 34 -43.06 -2.66 28.54
C ILE A 34 -41.66 -2.03 28.48
N TRP A 35 -41.42 -1.15 27.51
CA TRP A 35 -40.16 -0.42 27.34
C TRP A 35 -39.89 0.56 28.49
N THR A 36 -40.90 1.30 28.97
CA THR A 36 -40.75 2.15 30.17
C THR A 36 -40.44 1.33 31.43
N ALA A 37 -41.10 0.19 31.61
CA ALA A 37 -40.90 -0.68 32.76
C ALA A 37 -39.49 -1.31 32.75
N VAL A 38 -39.02 -1.74 31.57
CA VAL A 38 -37.66 -2.25 31.35
C VAL A 38 -36.61 -1.16 31.57
N PHE A 39 -36.82 0.05 31.06
CA PHE A 39 -35.92 1.19 31.23
C PHE A 39 -35.72 1.58 32.70
N ASN A 40 -36.81 1.54 33.49
CA ASN A 40 -36.77 1.87 34.92
C ASN A 40 -36.34 0.69 35.82
N ALA A 41 -36.07 -0.49 35.25
CA ALA A 41 -35.86 -1.74 35.97
C ALA A 41 -36.97 -2.05 37.01
N ASP A 42 -38.23 -1.76 36.69
CA ASP A 42 -39.36 -2.04 37.57
C ASP A 42 -39.88 -3.46 37.35
N LYS A 43 -39.38 -4.39 38.18
CA LYS A 43 -39.79 -5.79 38.15
C LYS A 43 -41.29 -5.98 38.32
N THR A 44 -41.93 -5.20 39.20
CA THR A 44 -43.36 -5.39 39.52
C THR A 44 -44.26 -5.00 38.35
N ALA A 45 -43.91 -3.91 37.67
CA ALA A 45 -44.60 -3.50 36.45
C ALA A 45 -44.40 -4.51 35.32
N ILE A 46 -43.18 -5.05 35.16
CA ILE A 46 -42.89 -6.09 34.16
C ILE A 46 -43.70 -7.37 34.43
N ASP A 47 -43.69 -7.87 35.67
CA ASP A 47 -44.44 -9.08 36.05
C ASP A 47 -45.95 -8.90 35.82
N HIS A 48 -46.52 -7.74 36.21
CA HIS A 48 -47.93 -7.45 35.99
C HIS A 48 -48.31 -7.36 34.50
N LEU A 49 -47.44 -6.81 33.66
CA LEU A 49 -47.67 -6.75 32.21
C LEU A 49 -47.60 -8.14 31.57
N ILE A 50 -46.70 -9.01 32.04
CA ILE A 50 -46.58 -10.40 31.59
C ILE A 50 -47.80 -11.23 32.02
N ASP A 51 -48.31 -11.00 33.23
CA ASP A 51 -49.51 -11.68 33.73
C ASP A 51 -50.77 -11.33 32.91
N ILE A 52 -50.82 -10.11 32.36
CA ILE A 52 -51.90 -9.69 31.45
C ILE A 52 -51.74 -10.31 30.06
N ASP A 53 -50.53 -10.23 29.50
CA ASP A 53 -50.22 -10.73 28.16
C ASP A 53 -48.81 -11.37 28.14
N PRO A 54 -48.71 -12.71 28.17
CA PRO A 54 -47.42 -13.40 28.14
C PRO A 54 -46.62 -13.16 26.84
N ASP A 55 -47.29 -12.83 25.73
CA ASP A 55 -46.63 -12.61 24.43
C ASP A 55 -45.92 -11.26 24.35
N ILE A 56 -46.16 -10.35 25.31
CA ILE A 56 -45.51 -9.04 25.38
C ILE A 56 -43.98 -9.14 25.48
N ILE A 57 -43.48 -10.27 25.97
CA ILE A 57 -42.05 -10.58 26.05
C ILE A 57 -41.40 -10.67 24.65
N ASN A 58 -42.19 -11.01 23.63
CA ASN A 58 -41.76 -11.06 22.24
C ASN A 58 -42.01 -9.75 21.48
N ALA A 59 -42.49 -8.69 22.16
CA ALA A 59 -42.69 -7.38 21.55
C ALA A 59 -41.42 -6.87 20.88
N ARG A 60 -41.59 -6.20 19.74
CA ARG A 60 -40.49 -5.66 18.95
C ARG A 60 -40.48 -4.14 18.99
N GLY A 61 -39.30 -3.57 19.25
CA GLY A 61 -39.09 -2.12 19.23
C GLY A 61 -38.81 -1.59 17.83
N ALA A 62 -38.43 -0.32 17.75
CA ALA A 62 -38.20 0.38 16.48
C ALA A 62 -37.06 -0.25 15.67
N VAL A 63 -36.01 -0.69 16.36
CA VAL A 63 -34.81 -1.31 15.76
C VAL A 63 -34.87 -2.84 15.81
N GLY A 64 -36.03 -3.43 16.12
CA GLY A 64 -36.24 -4.88 16.08
C GLY A 64 -35.74 -5.63 17.32
N GLU A 65 -35.44 -4.91 18.39
CA GLU A 65 -35.05 -5.42 19.69
C GLU A 65 -36.22 -6.06 20.45
N CYS A 66 -35.89 -6.82 21.49
CA CYS A 66 -36.84 -7.43 22.43
C CYS A 66 -36.62 -6.81 23.81
N PRO A 67 -37.59 -6.89 24.75
CA PRO A 67 -37.40 -6.48 26.14
C PRO A 67 -36.11 -7.04 26.77
N ILE A 68 -35.76 -8.30 26.47
CA ILE A 68 -34.53 -8.92 26.97
C ILE A 68 -33.26 -8.27 26.42
N HIS A 69 -33.24 -7.86 25.15
CA HIS A 69 -32.11 -7.15 24.55
C HIS A 69 -31.84 -5.85 25.28
N MET A 70 -32.89 -5.12 25.66
CA MET A 70 -32.77 -3.85 26.39
C MET A 70 -32.31 -4.06 27.84
N LEU A 71 -32.76 -5.10 28.53
CA LEU A 71 -32.24 -5.46 29.86
C LEU A 71 -30.74 -5.71 29.83
N PHE A 72 -30.25 -6.44 28.82
CA PHE A 72 -28.82 -6.67 28.59
C PHE A 72 -28.08 -5.43 28.12
N LEU A 73 -28.73 -4.53 27.37
CA LEU A 73 -28.11 -3.29 26.90
C LEU A 73 -27.86 -2.31 28.05
N TYR A 74 -28.78 -2.19 29.00
CA TYR A 74 -28.59 -1.35 30.19
C TYR A 74 -27.63 -1.97 31.19
N ALA A 75 -27.65 -3.30 31.34
CA ALA A 75 -26.70 -4.09 32.13
C ALA A 75 -26.46 -3.62 33.58
N THR A 76 -27.38 -2.89 34.21
CA THR A 76 -27.24 -2.60 35.66
C THR A 76 -27.60 -3.85 36.47
N GLY A 77 -27.09 -3.97 37.71
CA GLY A 77 -27.33 -5.15 38.56
C GLY A 77 -28.82 -5.53 38.66
N LYS A 78 -29.72 -4.55 38.78
CA LYS A 78 -31.18 -4.78 38.79
C LYS A 78 -31.72 -5.31 37.46
N HIS A 79 -31.27 -4.77 36.32
CA HIS A 79 -31.70 -5.23 35.00
C HIS A 79 -31.25 -6.67 34.75
N LEU A 80 -30.01 -7.03 35.15
CA LEU A 80 -29.48 -8.38 35.00
C LEU A 80 -30.19 -9.40 35.91
N GLU A 81 -30.56 -9.00 37.13
CA GLU A 81 -31.39 -9.83 38.02
C GLU A 81 -32.77 -10.11 37.42
N ILE A 82 -33.43 -9.08 36.86
CA ILE A 82 -34.71 -9.22 36.17
C ILE A 82 -34.54 -10.12 34.93
N ALA A 83 -33.47 -9.92 34.15
CA ALA A 83 -33.18 -10.74 32.98
C ALA A 83 -33.01 -12.22 33.35
N ARG A 84 -32.31 -12.53 34.46
CA ARG A 84 -32.18 -13.91 34.96
C ARG A 84 -33.53 -14.51 35.33
N ASP A 85 -34.39 -13.78 36.03
CA ASP A 85 -35.72 -14.26 36.41
C ASP A 85 -36.59 -14.54 35.18
N LEU A 86 -36.57 -13.64 34.19
CA LEU A 86 -37.31 -13.83 32.92
C LEU A 86 -36.80 -15.03 32.11
N ILE A 87 -35.48 -15.22 32.03
CA ILE A 87 -34.88 -16.36 31.32
C ILE A 87 -35.23 -17.69 32.00
N MET A 88 -35.28 -17.72 33.34
CA MET A 88 -35.68 -18.91 34.09
C MET A 88 -37.16 -19.26 33.90
N ARG A 89 -38.04 -18.25 33.74
CA ARG A 89 -39.47 -18.45 33.46
C ARG A 89 -39.74 -18.82 31.99
N PHE A 90 -39.01 -18.20 31.05
CA PHE A 90 -39.20 -18.37 29.61
C PHE A 90 -37.87 -18.65 28.89
N PRO A 91 -37.33 -19.88 28.95
CA PRO A 91 -36.00 -20.20 28.42
C PRO A 91 -35.80 -19.89 26.94
N ILE A 92 -36.86 -20.01 26.12
CA ILE A 92 -36.79 -19.78 24.66
C ILE A 92 -36.43 -18.33 24.30
N ILE A 93 -36.60 -17.38 25.23
CA ILE A 93 -36.31 -15.96 25.01
C ILE A 93 -34.83 -15.69 24.68
N VAL A 94 -33.91 -16.58 25.08
CA VAL A 94 -32.47 -16.42 24.80
C VAL A 94 -32.15 -16.56 23.32
N THR A 95 -33.02 -17.21 22.55
CA THR A 95 -32.84 -17.42 21.11
C THR A 95 -33.23 -16.21 20.25
N GLN A 96 -33.79 -15.17 20.89
CA GLN A 96 -34.22 -13.98 20.18
C GLN A 96 -33.02 -13.21 19.61
N ILE A 97 -33.20 -12.69 18.40
CA ILE A 97 -32.24 -11.85 17.69
C ILE A 97 -32.91 -10.56 17.24
N TYR A 98 -32.12 -9.52 17.01
CA TYR A 98 -32.57 -8.33 16.31
C TYR A 98 -33.00 -8.68 14.88
N ASN A 99 -34.16 -8.18 14.45
CA ASN A 99 -34.78 -8.55 13.17
C ASN A 99 -34.89 -7.42 12.14
N LYS A 100 -34.36 -6.23 12.45
CA LYS A 100 -34.27 -5.08 11.53
C LYS A 100 -32.88 -5.01 10.90
N PRO A 101 -32.75 -4.44 9.68
CA PRO A 101 -31.49 -4.42 8.93
C PRO A 101 -30.33 -3.81 9.71
N THR A 102 -30.58 -2.75 10.51
CA THR A 102 -29.55 -2.02 11.26
C THR A 102 -28.70 -2.91 12.18
N TYR A 103 -29.33 -3.79 12.97
CA TYR A 103 -28.65 -4.65 13.94
C TYR A 103 -28.95 -6.14 13.73
N TYR A 104 -29.37 -6.52 12.52
CA TYR A 104 -29.87 -7.85 12.20
C TYR A 104 -28.94 -8.96 12.71
N GLY A 105 -29.52 -9.96 13.38
CA GLY A 105 -28.78 -11.14 13.86
C GLY A 105 -28.04 -10.96 15.19
N GLU A 106 -27.95 -9.75 15.74
CA GLU A 106 -27.39 -9.54 17.08
C GLU A 106 -28.26 -10.26 18.13
N ASN A 107 -27.60 -10.96 19.05
CA ASN A 107 -28.24 -11.71 20.14
C ASN A 107 -27.81 -11.17 21.52
N ILE A 108 -28.45 -11.64 22.60
CA ILE A 108 -28.12 -11.20 23.97
C ILE A 108 -26.67 -11.51 24.38
N LEU A 109 -26.05 -12.54 23.79
CA LEU A 109 -24.67 -12.92 24.09
C LEU A 109 -23.69 -11.89 23.50
N HIS A 110 -23.92 -11.41 22.28
CA HIS A 110 -23.15 -10.30 21.69
C HIS A 110 -23.17 -9.07 22.61
N ILE A 111 -24.36 -8.67 23.08
CA ILE A 111 -24.52 -7.51 23.97
C ILE A 111 -23.80 -7.72 25.31
N ALA A 112 -23.95 -8.89 25.93
CA ALA A 112 -23.27 -9.22 27.19
C ALA A 112 -21.74 -9.14 27.08
N ILE A 113 -21.20 -9.59 25.94
CA ILE A 113 -19.77 -9.52 25.64
C ILE A 113 -19.33 -8.06 25.48
N VAL A 114 -20.05 -7.25 24.71
CA VAL A 114 -19.73 -5.82 24.53
C VAL A 114 -19.77 -5.07 25.87
N LYS A 115 -20.71 -5.41 26.76
CA LYS A 115 -20.85 -4.84 28.11
C LYS A 115 -19.81 -5.36 29.12
N ARG A 116 -19.02 -6.37 28.75
CA ARG A 116 -17.99 -7.00 29.59
C ARG A 116 -18.53 -7.69 30.84
N GLU A 117 -19.76 -8.20 30.76
CA GLU A 117 -20.43 -8.87 31.89
C GLU A 117 -20.06 -10.36 31.93
N THR A 118 -18.83 -10.65 32.37
CA THR A 118 -18.26 -12.01 32.39
C THR A 118 -19.13 -13.00 33.17
N ALA A 119 -19.63 -12.60 34.35
CA ALA A 119 -20.49 -13.42 35.19
C ALA A 119 -21.83 -13.77 34.54
N MET A 120 -22.37 -12.86 33.71
CA MET A 120 -23.61 -13.13 32.98
C MET A 120 -23.37 -14.06 31.79
N VAL A 121 -22.26 -13.88 31.08
CA VAL A 121 -21.83 -14.79 30.00
C VAL A 121 -21.62 -16.21 30.53
N GLU A 122 -20.91 -16.36 31.65
CA GLU A 122 -20.71 -17.68 32.26
C GLU A 122 -22.03 -18.29 32.73
N TRP A 123 -22.91 -17.49 33.34
CA TRP A 123 -24.23 -17.96 33.77
C TRP A 123 -25.09 -18.44 32.60
N LEU A 124 -25.15 -17.69 31.49
CA LEU A 124 -25.92 -18.07 30.30
C LEU A 124 -25.45 -19.41 29.71
N LEU A 125 -24.15 -19.69 29.75
CA LEU A 125 -23.57 -20.88 29.12
C LEU A 125 -23.51 -22.09 30.05
N ASN A 126 -23.30 -21.87 31.34
CA ASN A 126 -23.19 -22.92 32.36
C ASN A 126 -24.54 -23.46 32.83
N ASN A 127 -25.64 -22.77 32.54
CA ASN A 127 -26.96 -23.16 33.04
C ASN A 127 -27.51 -24.38 32.29
N ASP A 128 -27.76 -25.48 33.01
CA ASP A 128 -28.28 -26.74 32.45
C ASP A 128 -29.63 -26.55 31.75
N TYR A 129 -30.48 -25.63 32.24
CA TYR A 129 -31.78 -25.33 31.60
C TYR A 129 -31.64 -24.72 30.19
N LEU A 130 -30.48 -24.13 29.89
CA LEU A 130 -30.20 -23.47 28.62
C LEU A 130 -29.34 -24.32 27.67
N GLU A 131 -28.99 -25.55 28.07
CA GLU A 131 -28.20 -26.47 27.23
C GLU A 131 -28.75 -26.60 25.81
N PRO A 132 -30.07 -26.77 25.56
CA PRO A 132 -30.62 -26.91 24.22
C PRO A 132 -30.45 -25.68 23.33
N TYR A 133 -30.28 -24.50 23.92
CA TYR A 133 -30.17 -23.22 23.21
C TYR A 133 -28.72 -22.73 23.10
N ARG A 134 -27.78 -23.38 23.78
CA ARG A 134 -26.37 -22.98 23.87
C ARG A 134 -25.71 -22.89 22.49
N GLU A 135 -25.92 -23.89 21.64
CA GLU A 135 -25.34 -23.92 20.29
C GLU A 135 -25.84 -22.74 19.44
N GLN A 136 -27.15 -22.44 19.49
CA GLN A 136 -27.74 -21.31 18.77
C GLN A 136 -27.19 -19.97 19.28
N LEU A 137 -26.96 -19.83 20.60
CA LEU A 137 -26.35 -18.64 21.18
C LEU A 137 -24.92 -18.42 20.70
N LEU A 138 -24.13 -19.50 20.60
CA LEU A 138 -22.72 -19.46 20.22
C LEU A 138 -22.50 -19.30 18.71
N THR A 139 -23.45 -19.75 17.89
CA THR A 139 -23.36 -19.76 16.41
C THR A 139 -24.11 -18.61 15.73
N ALA A 140 -24.87 -17.82 16.48
CA ALA A 140 -25.58 -16.66 15.95
C ALA A 140 -24.62 -15.66 15.27
N THR A 141 -25.04 -15.08 14.15
CA THR A 141 -24.22 -14.13 13.37
C THR A 141 -24.90 -12.77 13.27
N ALA A 142 -24.25 -11.73 13.79
CA ALA A 142 -24.68 -10.34 13.70
C ALA A 142 -24.27 -9.76 12.34
N THR A 143 -25.18 -9.78 11.37
CA THR A 143 -24.97 -9.43 9.95
C THR A 143 -25.61 -8.11 9.53
N GLY A 144 -26.19 -7.36 10.47
CA GLY A 144 -26.82 -6.07 10.19
C GLY A 144 -25.85 -4.99 9.70
N ASP A 145 -26.41 -3.95 9.07
CA ASP A 145 -25.69 -2.85 8.42
C ASP A 145 -24.67 -2.16 9.36
N PHE A 146 -24.94 -2.13 10.66
CA PHE A 146 -24.04 -1.58 11.68
C PHE A 146 -22.72 -2.36 11.83
N PHE A 147 -22.73 -3.65 11.50
CA PHE A 147 -21.61 -4.57 11.64
C PHE A 147 -20.85 -4.82 10.33
N GLU A 148 -21.18 -4.11 9.24
CA GLU A 148 -20.50 -4.26 7.96
C GLU A 148 -19.06 -3.72 7.95
N ILE A 149 -18.26 -4.20 6.99
CA ILE A 149 -16.88 -3.72 6.77
C ILE A 149 -16.89 -2.21 6.53
N GLY A 150 -16.00 -1.50 7.25
CA GLY A 150 -15.84 -0.05 7.14
C GLY A 150 -16.67 0.76 8.13
N LYS A 151 -17.62 0.12 8.83
CA LYS A 151 -18.28 0.68 10.01
C LYS A 151 -17.41 0.44 11.26
N PRO A 152 -17.56 1.26 12.33
CA PRO A 152 -16.69 1.19 13.50
C PRO A 152 -16.80 -0.12 14.31
N SER A 153 -17.88 -0.88 14.13
CA SER A 153 -18.24 -2.04 14.95
C SER A 153 -18.11 -3.38 14.22
N TYR A 154 -17.18 -3.49 13.27
CA TYR A 154 -16.94 -4.74 12.57
C TYR A 154 -16.17 -5.75 13.44
N TYR A 155 -16.87 -6.75 13.98
CA TYR A 155 -16.34 -7.72 14.95
C TYR A 155 -16.40 -9.20 14.50
N GLY A 156 -16.62 -9.45 13.22
CA GLY A 156 -16.58 -10.80 12.64
C GLY A 156 -17.79 -11.66 12.98
N GLU A 157 -18.95 -11.01 13.15
CA GLU A 157 -20.33 -11.52 13.25
C GLU A 157 -20.64 -12.49 14.39
N THR A 158 -19.69 -13.29 14.83
CA THR A 158 -19.86 -14.34 15.84
C THR A 158 -19.60 -13.82 17.26
N PRO A 159 -20.21 -14.40 18.31
CA PRO A 159 -19.93 -14.02 19.69
C PRO A 159 -18.46 -14.18 20.06
N LEU A 160 -17.82 -15.24 19.55
CA LEU A 160 -16.39 -15.47 19.73
C LEU A 160 -15.55 -14.38 19.06
N GLY A 161 -15.94 -13.95 17.85
CA GLY A 161 -15.35 -12.80 17.16
C GLY A 161 -15.44 -11.51 17.99
N PHE A 162 -16.61 -11.21 18.56
CA PHE A 162 -16.82 -10.05 19.44
C PHE A 162 -15.91 -10.07 20.66
N ALA A 163 -15.79 -11.20 21.35
CA ALA A 163 -14.93 -11.33 22.52
C ALA A 163 -13.44 -11.15 22.18
N CYS A 164 -13.02 -11.69 21.03
CA CYS A 164 -11.66 -11.52 20.51
C CYS A 164 -11.36 -10.06 20.12
N CYS A 165 -12.25 -9.41 19.38
CA CYS A 165 -12.06 -8.03 18.90
C CYS A 165 -12.08 -6.99 20.04
N THR A 166 -12.85 -7.26 21.11
CA THR A 166 -12.97 -6.36 22.27
C THR A 166 -11.88 -6.57 23.34
N ASN A 167 -10.90 -7.44 23.08
CA ASN A 167 -9.79 -7.78 23.98
C ASN A 167 -10.21 -8.38 25.33
N GLN A 168 -11.09 -9.39 25.30
CA GLN A 168 -11.64 -10.04 26.49
C GLN A 168 -11.29 -11.52 26.53
N TRP A 169 -10.02 -11.83 26.86
CA TRP A 169 -9.53 -13.21 26.87
C TRP A 169 -10.29 -14.12 27.84
N ASP A 170 -10.70 -13.61 29.00
CA ASP A 170 -11.44 -14.38 30.01
C ASP A 170 -12.76 -14.91 29.45
N ILE A 171 -13.48 -14.07 28.68
CA ILE A 171 -14.70 -14.47 27.97
C ILE A 171 -14.38 -15.45 26.85
N VAL A 172 -13.30 -15.24 26.09
CA VAL A 172 -12.86 -16.18 25.06
C VAL A 172 -12.64 -17.57 25.65
N GLU A 173 -12.00 -17.69 26.81
CA GLU A 173 -11.82 -18.99 27.49
C GLU A 173 -13.15 -19.63 27.90
N ILE A 174 -14.08 -18.84 28.43
CA ILE A 174 -15.43 -19.30 28.78
C ILE A 174 -16.15 -19.83 27.53
N LEU A 175 -16.18 -19.04 26.44
CA LEU A 175 -16.82 -19.44 25.18
C LEU A 175 -16.24 -20.74 24.63
N LEU A 176 -14.91 -20.88 24.62
CA LEU A 176 -14.22 -22.08 24.15
C LEU A 176 -14.47 -23.29 25.06
N LYS A 177 -14.58 -23.09 26.38
CA LYS A 177 -14.91 -24.16 27.34
C LYS A 177 -16.32 -24.72 27.09
N TYR A 178 -17.27 -23.88 26.69
CA TYR A 178 -18.66 -24.26 26.43
C TYR A 178 -18.95 -24.64 24.96
N GLY A 179 -17.91 -24.82 24.14
CA GLY A 179 -18.05 -25.42 22.80
C GLY A 179 -18.17 -24.44 21.63
N ALA A 180 -17.74 -23.18 21.79
CA ALA A 180 -17.68 -22.26 20.66
C ALA A 180 -16.74 -22.77 19.56
N ASP A 181 -17.22 -22.84 18.31
CA ASP A 181 -16.41 -23.30 17.18
C ASP A 181 -15.44 -22.20 16.72
N MET A 182 -14.15 -22.50 16.76
CA MET A 182 -13.06 -21.61 16.33
C MET A 182 -12.90 -21.53 14.81
N ASN A 183 -13.57 -22.40 14.05
CA ASN A 183 -13.44 -22.48 12.60
C ASN A 183 -14.51 -21.70 11.85
N LEU A 184 -15.47 -21.11 12.57
CA LEU A 184 -16.50 -20.25 11.98
C LEU A 184 -15.87 -19.04 11.30
N THR A 185 -16.51 -18.62 10.23
CA THR A 185 -16.16 -17.46 9.44
C THR A 185 -17.37 -16.53 9.36
N ASP A 186 -17.10 -15.26 9.13
CA ASP A 186 -18.14 -14.27 8.85
C ASP A 186 -18.57 -14.30 7.37
N SER A 187 -19.46 -13.38 6.95
CA SER A 187 -19.94 -13.22 5.57
C SER A 187 -18.84 -12.92 4.53
N ASN A 188 -17.62 -12.58 4.97
CA ASN A 188 -16.46 -12.30 4.12
C ASN A 188 -15.41 -13.42 4.16
N ASP A 189 -15.79 -14.59 4.68
CA ASP A 189 -14.91 -15.73 4.92
C ASP A 189 -13.71 -15.39 5.84
N ASN A 190 -13.81 -14.32 6.63
CA ASN A 190 -12.79 -13.96 7.60
C ASN A 190 -12.90 -14.89 8.81
N THR A 191 -11.82 -15.61 9.08
CA THR A 191 -11.65 -16.33 10.35
C THR A 191 -11.37 -15.34 11.49
N ILE A 192 -11.48 -15.81 12.73
CA ILE A 192 -11.12 -15.02 13.92
C ILE A 192 -9.68 -14.48 13.84
N LEU A 193 -8.75 -15.21 13.22
CA LEU A 193 -7.38 -14.73 13.01
C LEU A 193 -7.31 -13.54 12.06
N HIS A 194 -8.16 -13.48 11.03
CA HIS A 194 -8.29 -12.28 10.18
C HIS A 194 -8.84 -11.11 10.99
N MET A 195 -9.85 -11.34 11.83
CA MET A 195 -10.43 -10.29 12.68
C MET A 195 -9.43 -9.73 13.69
N LEU A 196 -8.61 -10.59 14.31
CA LEU A 196 -7.55 -10.16 15.23
C LEU A 196 -6.45 -9.36 14.52
N VAL A 197 -6.20 -9.64 13.24
CA VAL A 197 -5.34 -8.81 12.38
C VAL A 197 -6.02 -7.46 12.13
N ILE A 198 -7.29 -7.42 11.73
CA ILE A 198 -8.03 -6.16 11.52
C ILE A 198 -7.99 -5.27 12.78
N CYS A 199 -8.20 -5.87 13.95
CA CYS A 199 -8.14 -5.17 15.25
C CYS A 199 -6.71 -4.84 15.72
N ASN A 200 -5.67 -5.35 15.06
CA ASN A 200 -4.26 -5.16 15.41
C ASN A 200 -3.91 -5.63 16.85
N LEU A 201 -4.41 -6.82 17.24
CA LEU A 201 -4.26 -7.41 18.58
C LEU A 201 -3.33 -8.66 18.59
N PRO A 202 -1.99 -8.50 18.57
CA PRO A 202 -1.06 -9.62 18.44
C PRO A 202 -1.04 -10.55 19.68
N GLU A 203 -1.29 -10.01 20.87
CA GLU A 203 -1.28 -10.80 22.11
C GLU A 203 -2.40 -11.83 22.16
N ILE A 204 -3.63 -11.42 21.79
CA ILE A 204 -4.78 -12.33 21.71
C ILE A 204 -4.56 -13.33 20.59
N TYR A 205 -4.02 -12.89 19.45
CA TYR A 205 -3.68 -13.79 18.35
C TYR A 205 -2.76 -14.91 18.83
N ALA A 206 -1.72 -14.59 19.60
CA ALA A 206 -0.79 -15.57 20.17
C ALA A 206 -1.52 -16.60 21.03
N LYS A 207 -2.31 -16.12 22.00
CA LYS A 207 -3.06 -16.98 22.92
C LYS A 207 -4.07 -17.86 22.18
N PHE A 208 -4.83 -17.29 21.25
CA PHE A 208 -5.81 -18.00 20.44
C PHE A 208 -5.17 -19.08 19.58
N LYS A 209 -4.05 -18.77 18.92
CA LYS A 209 -3.28 -19.73 18.12
C LYS A 209 -2.81 -20.91 18.98
N THR A 210 -2.25 -20.66 20.16
CA THR A 210 -1.83 -21.73 21.10
C THR A 210 -3.01 -22.62 21.48
N ARG A 211 -4.13 -22.00 21.88
CA ARG A 211 -5.34 -22.72 22.29
C ARG A 211 -5.94 -23.57 21.15
N TRP A 212 -5.93 -23.04 19.93
CA TRP A 212 -6.37 -23.76 18.74
C TRP A 212 -5.50 -24.99 18.48
N ILE A 213 -4.16 -24.85 18.57
CA ILE A 213 -3.22 -25.97 18.40
C ILE A 213 -3.49 -27.06 19.44
N GLU A 214 -3.66 -26.69 20.71
CA GLU A 214 -3.98 -27.63 21.79
C GLU A 214 -5.27 -28.43 21.50
N GLN A 215 -6.34 -27.75 21.07
CA GLN A 215 -7.60 -28.44 20.75
C GLN A 215 -7.47 -29.39 19.57
N GLN A 216 -6.69 -29.04 18.55
CA GLN A 216 -6.44 -29.96 17.43
C GLN A 216 -5.65 -31.20 17.87
N THR A 217 -4.61 -31.03 18.69
CA THR A 217 -3.84 -32.19 19.21
C THR A 217 -4.70 -33.15 20.03
N ILE A 218 -5.60 -32.63 20.89
CA ILE A 218 -6.52 -33.45 21.68
C ILE A 218 -7.51 -34.22 20.79
N ASN A 219 -7.94 -33.63 19.67
CA ASN A 219 -8.87 -34.26 18.74
C ASN A 219 -8.20 -35.32 17.86
N GLU A 220 -6.92 -35.15 17.53
CA GLU A 220 -6.11 -36.15 16.82
C GLU A 220 -5.89 -37.39 17.68
N ASP A 221 -5.58 -37.23 18.97
CA ASP A 221 -5.41 -38.35 19.91
C ASP A 221 -6.70 -39.17 20.12
N LYS A 222 -7.87 -38.56 19.90
CA LYS A 222 -9.18 -39.25 19.97
C LYS A 222 -9.58 -39.94 18.67
N LYS A 223 -8.97 -39.60 17.53
CA LYS A 223 -9.25 -40.17 16.20
C LYS A 223 -8.24 -41.25 15.81
N THR A 224 -7.98 -42.21 16.68
CA THR A 224 -7.35 -43.48 16.29
C THR A 224 -8.43 -44.44 15.79
N ASN A 225 -8.71 -44.47 14.47
CA ASN A 225 -8.86 -45.71 13.68
C ASN A 225 -9.63 -45.62 12.36
N ASP A 226 -10.26 -44.50 11.95
CA ASP A 226 -10.97 -44.48 10.67
C ASP A 226 -10.51 -43.37 9.72
N SER A 227 -9.86 -43.85 8.64
CA SER A 227 -9.75 -43.30 7.28
C SER A 227 -9.24 -41.87 7.07
N GLU A 228 -8.11 -41.82 6.35
CA GLU A 228 -7.61 -40.74 5.48
C GLU A 228 -7.83 -39.31 5.97
N SER A 229 -6.83 -38.82 6.70
CA SER A 229 -6.69 -37.43 7.11
C SER A 229 -6.89 -36.49 5.93
N THR A 230 -8.05 -35.86 5.87
CA THR A 230 -8.16 -34.52 5.28
C THR A 230 -7.08 -33.71 5.97
N LYS A 231 -6.01 -33.33 5.25
CA LYS A 231 -5.01 -32.37 5.75
C LYS A 231 -5.78 -31.11 6.15
N HIS A 232 -6.16 -30.98 7.42
CA HIS A 232 -6.85 -29.80 7.90
C HIS A 232 -5.91 -28.62 7.63
N THR A 233 -6.32 -27.75 6.71
CA THR A 233 -5.52 -26.59 6.35
C THR A 233 -5.39 -25.73 7.59
N LYS A 234 -4.14 -25.42 7.99
CA LYS A 234 -3.82 -24.60 9.16
C LYS A 234 -4.69 -23.33 9.14
N LEU A 235 -5.27 -22.94 10.29
CA LEU A 235 -6.23 -21.81 10.35
C LEU A 235 -5.66 -20.51 9.78
N TRP A 236 -4.36 -20.26 10.00
CA TRP A 236 -3.63 -19.10 9.49
C TRP A 236 -3.23 -19.18 8.00
N ASN A 237 -3.58 -20.28 7.32
CA ASN A 237 -3.42 -20.44 5.86
C ASN A 237 -4.76 -20.40 5.12
N ARG A 238 -5.90 -20.28 5.83
CA ARG A 238 -7.20 -20.10 5.19
C ARG A 238 -7.26 -18.72 4.54
N LEU A 239 -7.90 -18.67 3.38
CA LEU A 239 -8.12 -17.45 2.62
C LEU A 239 -9.50 -16.90 2.96
N ASN A 240 -9.61 -15.58 3.04
CA ASN A 240 -10.89 -14.88 3.04
C ASN A 240 -11.42 -14.72 1.60
N LYS A 241 -12.56 -14.04 1.45
CA LYS A 241 -13.20 -13.78 0.16
C LYS A 241 -12.33 -12.99 -0.82
N ASP A 242 -11.43 -12.15 -0.31
CA ASP A 242 -10.44 -11.39 -1.10
C ASP A 242 -9.21 -12.23 -1.50
N GLY A 243 -9.15 -13.51 -1.10
CA GLY A 243 -8.01 -14.37 -1.36
C GLY A 243 -6.79 -14.05 -0.50
N LEU A 244 -6.99 -13.41 0.66
CA LEU A 244 -5.96 -13.04 1.62
C LEU A 244 -5.98 -13.99 2.83
N THR A 245 -4.78 -14.34 3.29
CA THR A 245 -4.51 -14.97 4.59
C THR A 245 -4.37 -13.90 5.68
N PRO A 246 -4.37 -14.26 6.98
CA PRO A 246 -4.16 -13.27 8.04
C PRO A 246 -2.84 -12.50 7.90
N LEU A 247 -1.78 -13.16 7.40
CA LEU A 247 -0.48 -12.51 7.16
C LEU A 247 -0.53 -11.51 6.00
N THR A 248 -1.16 -11.91 4.89
CA THR A 248 -1.25 -11.06 3.69
C THR A 248 -2.25 -9.92 3.90
N LEU A 249 -3.31 -10.15 4.67
CA LEU A 249 -4.21 -9.11 5.16
C LEU A 249 -3.51 -8.09 6.05
N ALA A 250 -2.61 -8.51 6.96
CA ALA A 250 -1.82 -7.58 7.77
C ALA A 250 -0.94 -6.66 6.91
N ALA A 251 -0.40 -7.19 5.82
CA ALA A 251 0.34 -6.41 4.83
C ALA A 251 -0.58 -5.48 4.04
N ASP A 252 -1.78 -5.94 3.66
CA ASP A 252 -2.72 -5.15 2.87
C ASP A 252 -3.25 -3.94 3.64
N LEU A 253 -3.63 -4.15 4.90
CA LEU A 253 -4.06 -3.10 5.83
C LEU A 253 -2.93 -2.12 6.23
N GLY A 254 -1.67 -2.40 5.84
CA GLY A 254 -0.54 -1.53 6.18
C GLY A 254 -0.09 -1.63 7.65
N GLN A 255 -0.49 -2.66 8.39
CA GLN A 255 -0.21 -2.78 9.82
C GLN A 255 1.19 -3.32 10.11
N ALA A 256 2.19 -2.43 10.09
CA ALA A 256 3.60 -2.81 10.27
C ALA A 256 3.87 -3.56 11.58
N LYS A 257 3.22 -3.18 12.70
CA LYS A 257 3.38 -3.84 14.01
C LYS A 257 2.88 -5.29 13.98
N MET A 258 1.63 -5.52 13.58
CA MET A 258 1.05 -6.86 13.46
C MET A 258 1.86 -7.73 12.49
N LEU A 259 2.21 -7.20 11.31
CA LEU A 259 3.02 -7.93 10.33
C LEU A 259 4.38 -8.33 10.91
N SER A 260 5.08 -7.42 11.59
CA SER A 260 6.38 -7.73 12.21
C SER A 260 6.25 -8.85 13.24
N TRP A 261 5.21 -8.79 14.07
CA TRP A 261 4.95 -9.81 15.08
C TRP A 261 4.66 -11.17 14.44
N LEU A 262 3.77 -11.23 13.43
CA LEU A 262 3.46 -12.46 12.71
C LEU A 262 4.70 -13.09 12.05
N LEU A 263 5.61 -12.27 11.49
CA LEU A 263 6.84 -12.78 10.88
C LEU A 263 7.82 -13.35 11.91
N TYR A 264 7.88 -12.76 13.12
CA TYR A 264 8.70 -13.27 14.21
C TYR A 264 8.11 -14.53 14.84
N GLU A 265 6.79 -14.59 15.02
CA GLU A 265 6.08 -15.73 15.62
C GLU A 265 6.16 -16.99 14.74
N ARG A 266 6.31 -16.84 13.43
CA ARG A 266 6.41 -17.95 12.47
C ARG A 266 7.82 -18.53 12.35
N LYS A 267 8.83 -17.95 13.02
CA LYS A 267 10.23 -18.39 12.91
C LYS A 267 10.44 -19.75 13.59
N LYS A 268 11.30 -20.58 13.01
CA LYS A 268 11.85 -21.78 13.65
C LYS A 268 13.32 -21.54 13.99
N ILE A 269 13.75 -21.89 15.19
CA ILE A 269 15.16 -21.81 15.57
C ILE A 269 15.85 -23.08 15.08
N GLN A 270 16.86 -22.92 14.22
CA GLN A 270 17.65 -24.06 13.73
C GLN A 270 18.76 -24.42 14.71
N TRP A 271 19.51 -23.42 15.16
CA TRP A 271 20.55 -23.54 16.18
C TRP A 271 20.77 -22.18 16.86
N SER A 272 21.30 -22.21 18.07
CA SER A 272 21.73 -21.04 18.82
C SER A 272 23.11 -21.32 19.43
N TYR A 273 24.06 -20.41 19.20
CA TYR A 273 25.40 -20.46 19.76
C TYR A 273 25.74 -19.12 20.41
N GLY A 274 25.72 -19.07 21.74
CA GLY A 274 25.96 -17.84 22.49
C GLY A 274 24.96 -16.74 22.11
N ASN A 275 25.48 -15.63 21.59
CA ASN A 275 24.68 -14.51 21.10
C ASN A 275 24.18 -14.66 19.66
N VAL A 276 24.62 -15.66 18.89
CA VAL A 276 24.21 -15.84 17.50
C VAL A 276 23.16 -16.94 17.41
N SER A 277 21.99 -16.63 16.85
CA SER A 277 20.97 -17.61 16.52
C SER A 277 20.72 -17.67 15.01
N CYS A 278 20.51 -18.87 14.50
CA CYS A 278 20.09 -19.09 13.13
C CYS A 278 18.60 -19.38 13.09
N LEU A 279 17.87 -18.47 12.45
CA LEU A 279 16.42 -18.47 12.35
C LEU A 279 16.00 -18.89 10.95
N LEU A 280 15.03 -19.79 10.88
CA LEU A 280 14.37 -20.22 9.66
C LEU A 280 13.01 -19.53 9.58
N HIS A 281 12.88 -18.59 8.66
CA HIS A 281 11.61 -17.92 8.37
C HIS A 281 10.92 -18.62 7.20
N PRO A 282 9.69 -19.09 7.37
CA PRO A 282 8.99 -19.79 6.30
C PRO A 282 8.62 -18.79 5.19
N LEU A 283 8.87 -19.16 3.94
CA LEU A 283 8.70 -18.30 2.77
C LEU A 283 7.32 -18.38 2.14
N ASP A 284 6.47 -19.28 2.64
CA ASP A 284 5.06 -19.35 2.25
C ASP A 284 4.38 -18.01 2.53
N GLN A 285 3.61 -17.54 1.55
CA GLN A 285 2.91 -16.25 1.54
C GLN A 285 3.85 -15.01 1.51
N LEU A 286 5.12 -15.13 1.89
CA LEU A 286 6.10 -14.04 1.84
C LEU A 286 6.64 -13.78 0.43
N ASP A 287 7.02 -14.86 -0.25
CA ASP A 287 7.51 -14.84 -1.63
C ASP A 287 6.60 -15.72 -2.49
N ARG A 288 6.69 -15.53 -3.81
CA ARG A 288 5.85 -16.27 -4.76
C ARG A 288 6.06 -17.78 -4.62
N ASP A 289 4.97 -18.53 -4.53
CA ASP A 289 4.99 -19.98 -4.70
C ASP A 289 5.15 -20.31 -6.19
N PHE A 290 6.29 -20.88 -6.56
CA PHE A 290 6.63 -21.21 -7.95
C PHE A 290 5.85 -22.41 -8.49
N TYR A 291 5.07 -23.08 -7.64
CA TYR A 291 4.39 -24.34 -7.93
C TYR A 291 2.86 -24.19 -8.07
N ASP A 292 2.30 -23.03 -7.76
CA ASP A 292 0.85 -22.82 -7.83
C ASP A 292 0.47 -22.16 -9.17
N ASP A 293 0.13 -23.00 -10.14
CA ASP A 293 -0.35 -22.60 -11.47
C ASP A 293 -1.87 -22.29 -11.49
N ASN A 294 -2.51 -22.25 -10.32
CA ASN A 294 -3.96 -22.02 -10.20
C ASN A 294 -4.37 -20.58 -10.51
N LYS A 295 -5.54 -20.43 -11.14
CA LYS A 295 -6.14 -19.15 -11.56
C LYS A 295 -6.49 -18.19 -10.42
N GLN A 296 -6.67 -18.69 -9.20
CA GLN A 296 -6.86 -17.88 -7.98
C GLN A 296 -5.56 -17.85 -7.18
N ARG A 297 -4.59 -17.12 -7.72
CA ARG A 297 -3.31 -16.91 -7.07
C ARG A 297 -3.47 -15.90 -5.94
N SER A 298 -3.15 -16.29 -4.70
CA SER A 298 -3.03 -15.34 -3.60
C SER A 298 -1.81 -14.44 -3.79
N LEU A 299 -1.96 -13.15 -3.48
CA LEU A 299 -0.87 -12.18 -3.55
C LEU A 299 0.13 -12.44 -2.43
N SER A 300 1.43 -12.39 -2.75
CA SER A 300 2.48 -12.46 -1.74
C SER A 300 2.61 -11.16 -0.96
N VAL A 301 3.12 -11.21 0.27
CA VAL A 301 3.38 -10.02 1.10
C VAL A 301 4.25 -9.00 0.37
N ILE A 302 5.25 -9.43 -0.41
CA ILE A 302 6.09 -8.52 -1.21
C ILE A 302 5.27 -7.81 -2.29
N GLU A 303 4.37 -8.52 -2.98
CA GLU A 303 3.50 -7.92 -4.00
C GLU A 303 2.52 -6.91 -3.40
N ILE A 304 1.87 -7.27 -2.29
CA ILE A 304 0.95 -6.37 -1.57
C ILE A 304 1.68 -5.11 -1.11
N MET A 305 2.87 -5.27 -0.52
CA MET A 305 3.70 -4.14 -0.10
C MET A 305 4.04 -3.19 -1.26
N ILE A 306 4.33 -3.72 -2.45
CA ILE A 306 4.63 -2.94 -3.65
C ILE A 306 3.38 -2.25 -4.18
N ASN A 307 2.25 -2.96 -4.24
CA ASN A 307 0.97 -2.46 -4.75
C ASN A 307 0.44 -1.31 -3.87
N ASN A 308 0.49 -1.47 -2.54
CA ASN A 308 0.00 -0.45 -1.60
C ASN A 308 1.00 0.70 -1.41
N ASN A 309 2.20 0.59 -2.01
CA ASN A 309 3.27 1.59 -1.97
C ASN A 309 3.59 2.08 -0.55
N ASN A 310 3.51 1.17 0.44
CA ASN A 310 3.69 1.50 1.85
C ASN A 310 5.11 1.11 2.33
N PRO A 311 6.04 2.08 2.49
CA PRO A 311 7.41 1.79 2.93
C PRO A 311 7.49 1.36 4.40
N GLU A 312 6.44 1.55 5.21
CA GLU A 312 6.45 1.17 6.62
C GLU A 312 6.44 -0.34 6.85
N LEU A 313 5.94 -1.10 5.87
CA LEU A 313 5.92 -2.57 5.87
C LEU A 313 7.30 -3.19 5.67
N VAL A 314 8.32 -2.40 5.34
CA VAL A 314 9.69 -2.89 5.11
C VAL A 314 10.30 -3.39 6.43
N HIS A 315 10.21 -4.71 6.62
CA HIS A 315 10.76 -5.43 7.77
C HIS A 315 12.20 -5.92 7.48
N PRO A 316 13.08 -6.08 8.51
CA PRO A 316 14.42 -6.66 8.33
C PRO A 316 14.44 -8.03 7.64
N ILE A 317 13.45 -8.89 7.90
CA ILE A 317 13.34 -10.21 7.26
C ILE A 317 13.09 -10.07 5.75
N ILE A 318 12.13 -9.22 5.39
CA ILE A 318 11.82 -8.91 3.98
C ILE A 318 13.04 -8.27 3.30
N THR A 319 13.76 -7.41 4.03
CA THR A 319 15.00 -6.79 3.56
C THR A 319 16.08 -7.84 3.27
N SER A 320 16.29 -8.78 4.18
CA SER A 320 17.25 -9.88 3.98
C SER A 320 16.85 -10.78 2.80
N LEU A 321 15.56 -11.02 2.59
CA LEU A 321 15.06 -11.76 1.44
C LEU A 321 15.37 -11.02 0.12
N ILE A 322 15.04 -9.74 0.05
CA ILE A 322 15.33 -8.88 -1.12
C ILE A 322 16.84 -8.84 -1.38
N ASP A 323 17.67 -8.72 -0.34
CA ASP A 323 19.12 -8.71 -0.48
C ASP A 323 19.68 -10.01 -1.08
N LYS A 324 19.17 -11.17 -0.64
CA LYS A 324 19.56 -12.45 -1.22
C LYS A 324 19.04 -12.60 -2.66
N LYS A 325 17.77 -12.27 -2.93
CA LYS A 325 17.22 -12.27 -4.30
C LYS A 325 18.05 -11.36 -5.22
N TRP A 326 18.49 -10.22 -4.71
CA TRP A 326 19.34 -9.31 -5.46
C TRP A 326 20.70 -9.90 -5.79
N LYS A 327 21.40 -10.45 -4.79
CA LYS A 327 22.76 -10.99 -4.92
C LYS A 327 22.83 -12.17 -5.89
N PHE A 328 21.89 -13.10 -5.80
CA PHE A 328 21.94 -14.33 -6.58
C PHE A 328 21.29 -14.21 -7.96
N PHE A 329 20.31 -13.31 -8.11
CA PHE A 329 19.46 -13.27 -9.30
C PHE A 329 19.43 -11.88 -9.94
N ALA A 330 18.86 -10.88 -9.28
CA ALA A 330 18.51 -9.61 -9.93
C ALA A 330 19.74 -8.81 -10.42
N TYR A 331 20.83 -8.83 -9.66
CA TYR A 331 22.04 -8.05 -9.96
C TYR A 331 22.62 -8.35 -11.36
N ARG A 332 22.75 -9.63 -11.71
CA ARG A 332 23.35 -10.04 -13.00
C ARG A 332 22.49 -9.62 -14.19
N ILE A 333 21.17 -9.72 -14.03
CA ILE A 333 20.20 -9.38 -15.08
C ILE A 333 20.15 -7.87 -15.28
N LEU A 334 20.12 -7.10 -14.19
CA LEU A 334 20.13 -5.65 -14.25
C LEU A 334 21.42 -5.13 -14.91
N ILE A 335 22.60 -5.62 -14.49
CA ILE A 335 23.88 -5.19 -15.10
C ILE A 335 23.94 -5.53 -16.59
N ARG A 336 23.43 -6.70 -17.00
CA ARG A 336 23.34 -7.03 -18.44
C ARG A 336 22.40 -6.08 -19.19
N ARG A 337 21.22 -5.76 -18.63
CA ARG A 337 20.30 -4.76 -19.21
C ARG A 337 20.95 -3.38 -19.29
N PHE A 338 21.68 -2.97 -18.26
CA PHE A 338 22.41 -1.71 -18.20
C PHE A 338 23.45 -1.63 -19.31
N ILE A 339 24.34 -2.64 -19.45
CA ILE A 339 25.39 -2.63 -20.48
C ILE A 339 24.78 -2.56 -21.88
N ILE A 340 23.74 -3.36 -22.17
CA ILE A 340 23.07 -3.34 -23.48
C ILE A 340 22.45 -1.97 -23.76
N THR A 341 21.75 -1.39 -22.78
CA THR A 341 21.11 -0.07 -22.94
C THR A 341 22.15 1.04 -23.10
N PHE A 342 23.23 1.00 -22.31
CA PHE A 342 24.31 1.97 -22.39
C PHE A 342 25.02 1.92 -23.75
N LEU A 343 25.33 0.72 -24.27
CA LEU A 343 25.90 0.55 -25.60
C LEU A 343 24.93 1.05 -26.69
N TYR A 344 23.64 0.77 -26.56
CA TYR A 344 22.63 1.28 -27.48
C TYR A 344 22.57 2.82 -27.49
N LEU A 345 22.64 3.46 -26.31
CA LEU A 345 22.69 4.92 -26.21
C LEU A 345 23.99 5.52 -26.78
N LEU A 346 25.12 4.81 -26.68
CA LEU A 346 26.36 5.24 -27.34
C LEU A 346 26.26 5.15 -28.87
N VAL A 347 25.63 4.11 -29.41
CA VAL A 347 25.34 4.02 -30.85
C VAL A 347 24.42 5.16 -31.26
N PHE A 348 23.35 5.42 -30.50
CA PHE A 348 22.44 6.53 -30.73
C PHE A 348 23.18 7.88 -30.72
N LEU A 349 24.00 8.14 -29.70
CA LEU A 349 24.85 9.33 -29.61
C LEU A 349 25.73 9.48 -30.86
N GLY A 350 26.46 8.43 -31.22
CA GLY A 350 27.29 8.41 -32.42
C GLY A 350 26.51 8.73 -33.69
N THR A 351 25.31 8.16 -33.86
CA THR A 351 24.46 8.46 -35.03
C THR A 351 23.98 9.90 -35.06
N THR A 352 23.61 10.49 -33.91
CA THR A 352 23.17 11.90 -33.84
C THR A 352 24.30 12.88 -34.13
N ILE A 353 25.52 12.61 -33.64
CA ILE A 353 26.70 13.44 -33.93
C ILE A 353 27.06 13.35 -35.41
N MET A 354 27.09 12.13 -35.98
CA MET A 354 27.37 11.94 -37.41
C MET A 354 26.29 12.59 -38.30
N GLN A 355 25.03 12.58 -37.87
CA GLN A 355 23.94 13.27 -38.56
C GLN A 355 24.18 14.78 -38.62
N GLN A 356 24.57 15.39 -37.51
CA GLN A 356 24.83 16.82 -37.45
C GLN A 356 26.08 17.20 -38.27
N THR A 357 27.17 16.45 -38.12
CA THR A 357 28.43 16.67 -38.87
C THR A 357 28.21 16.55 -40.39
N ARG A 358 27.34 15.64 -40.82
CA ARG A 358 27.00 15.47 -42.24
C ARG A 358 26.20 16.65 -42.80
N ARG A 359 25.34 17.28 -41.98
CA ARG A 359 24.56 18.45 -42.40
C ARG A 359 25.46 19.67 -42.60
N GLU A 360 26.39 19.90 -41.67
CA GLU A 360 27.40 20.97 -41.79
C GLU A 360 28.25 20.79 -43.05
N THR A 361 28.75 19.57 -43.32
CA THR A 361 29.53 19.30 -44.55
C THR A 361 28.74 19.40 -45.86
N THR A 362 27.41 19.23 -45.85
CA THR A 362 26.59 19.43 -47.06
C THR A 362 26.26 20.90 -47.32
N GLU A 363 26.25 21.73 -46.29
CA GLU A 363 26.21 23.19 -46.44
C GLU A 363 27.55 23.71 -46.99
N ASP A 364 28.68 23.21 -46.49
CA ASP A 364 30.02 23.60 -46.96
C ASP A 364 30.40 23.06 -48.36
N GLU A 365 29.95 21.85 -48.76
CA GLU A 365 30.22 21.29 -50.10
C GLU A 365 29.52 22.07 -51.23
N ASN A 366 28.44 22.80 -50.93
CA ASN A 366 27.83 23.71 -51.90
C ASN A 366 28.71 24.94 -52.20
N ASP A 367 29.63 25.30 -51.28
CA ASP A 367 30.54 26.44 -51.41
C ASP A 367 31.97 26.06 -51.83
N MET A 368 32.39 24.80 -51.71
CA MET A 368 33.76 24.38 -52.07
C MET A 368 33.84 23.07 -52.89
N LYS A 369 33.94 23.21 -54.22
CA LYS A 369 34.28 22.12 -55.16
C LYS A 369 35.80 21.89 -55.22
N ILE A 370 36.40 21.14 -54.29
CA ILE A 370 37.56 20.25 -54.53
C ILE A 370 37.64 19.29 -53.33
N VAL A 371 37.27 18.01 -53.52
CA VAL A 371 37.54 16.93 -52.54
C VAL A 371 38.44 15.88 -53.20
N SER A 372 39.56 15.59 -52.54
CA SER A 372 40.57 14.61 -52.96
C SER A 372 40.05 13.17 -52.98
N THR A 373 40.70 12.31 -53.77
CA THR A 373 40.29 10.92 -54.01
C THR A 373 40.28 10.05 -52.74
N ASP A 374 41.18 10.32 -51.79
CA ASP A 374 41.24 9.62 -50.49
C ASP A 374 40.08 10.03 -49.55
N GLY A 375 39.60 11.28 -49.67
CA GLY A 375 38.42 11.76 -48.95
C GLY A 375 37.12 11.06 -49.40
N LYS A 376 37.04 10.63 -50.67
CA LYS A 376 35.86 9.91 -51.19
C LYS A 376 35.66 8.55 -50.53
N ILE A 377 36.74 7.80 -50.28
CA ILE A 377 36.66 6.48 -49.64
C ILE A 377 36.25 6.63 -48.18
N SER A 378 36.86 7.58 -47.45
CA SER A 378 36.46 7.91 -46.09
C SER A 378 34.98 8.31 -46.00
N ASN A 379 34.50 9.14 -46.93
CA ASN A 379 33.09 9.56 -46.99
C ASN A 379 32.12 8.40 -47.24
N VAL A 380 32.50 7.43 -48.07
CA VAL A 380 31.69 6.21 -48.30
C VAL A 380 31.62 5.36 -47.03
N ILE A 381 32.75 5.17 -46.34
CA ILE A 381 32.82 4.41 -45.08
C ILE A 381 31.95 5.08 -44.01
N HIS A 382 32.03 6.41 -43.85
CA HIS A 382 31.20 7.16 -42.91
C HIS A 382 29.69 7.04 -43.24
N LYS A 383 29.31 7.07 -44.52
CA LYS A 383 27.91 6.85 -44.94
C LYS A 383 27.40 5.45 -44.60
N ILE A 384 28.23 4.42 -44.78
CA ILE A 384 27.86 3.04 -44.44
C ILE A 384 27.70 2.88 -42.91
N ILE A 385 28.67 3.38 -42.13
CA ILE A 385 28.60 3.34 -40.65
C ILE A 385 27.34 4.04 -40.15
N PHE A 386 27.03 5.21 -40.70
CA PHE A 386 25.82 5.96 -40.37
C PHE A 386 24.53 5.18 -40.68
N LEU A 387 24.45 4.57 -41.87
CA LEU A 387 23.27 3.78 -42.27
C LEU A 387 23.08 2.57 -41.34
N VAL A 388 24.16 1.85 -41.05
CA VAL A 388 24.14 0.71 -40.12
C VAL A 388 23.72 1.15 -38.72
N GLY A 389 24.29 2.25 -38.21
CA GLY A 389 23.91 2.82 -36.92
C GLY A 389 22.42 3.18 -36.85
N ARG A 390 21.87 3.82 -37.89
CA ARG A 390 20.43 4.14 -37.96
C ARG A 390 19.55 2.89 -37.94
N ILE A 391 19.91 1.85 -38.69
CA ILE A 391 19.18 0.58 -38.69
C ILE A 391 19.20 -0.05 -37.29
N ILE A 392 20.33 0.01 -36.58
CA ILE A 392 20.44 -0.48 -35.20
C ILE A 392 19.54 0.33 -34.26
N VAL A 393 19.54 1.66 -34.37
CA VAL A 393 18.69 2.54 -33.54
C VAL A 393 17.21 2.24 -33.76
N ILE A 394 16.77 2.17 -35.02
CA ILE A 394 15.36 1.91 -35.39
C ILE A 394 14.94 0.50 -34.96
N SER A 395 15.75 -0.51 -35.23
CA SER A 395 15.45 -1.90 -34.84
C SER A 395 15.40 -2.06 -33.32
N GLY A 396 16.31 -1.41 -32.58
CA GLY A 396 16.26 -1.38 -31.12
C GLY A 396 15.01 -0.70 -30.57
N ALA A 397 14.61 0.44 -31.15
CA ALA A 397 13.38 1.13 -30.77
C ALA A 397 12.13 0.26 -31.04
N LEU A 398 12.11 -0.46 -32.18
CA LEU A 398 11.05 -1.39 -32.52
C LEU A 398 10.95 -2.54 -31.52
N LEU A 399 12.08 -3.19 -31.20
CA LEU A 399 12.12 -4.30 -30.22
C LEU A 399 11.68 -3.84 -28.82
N LYS A 400 12.12 -2.66 -28.38
CA LYS A 400 11.70 -2.08 -27.09
C LYS A 400 10.21 -1.78 -27.10
N SER A 401 9.68 -1.14 -28.15
CA SER A 401 8.24 -0.86 -28.27
C SER A 401 7.38 -2.14 -28.30
N ALA A 402 7.84 -3.20 -28.98
CA ALA A 402 7.14 -4.48 -28.98
C ALA A 402 7.07 -5.11 -27.58
N ARG A 403 8.15 -4.96 -26.79
CA ARG A 403 8.18 -5.39 -25.40
C ARG A 403 7.23 -4.58 -24.51
N GLU A 404 7.25 -3.24 -24.62
CA GLU A 404 6.31 -2.38 -23.88
C GLU A 404 4.86 -2.70 -24.22
N ILE A 405 4.54 -2.94 -25.50
CA ILE A 405 3.19 -3.34 -25.94
C ILE A 405 2.79 -4.69 -25.35
N HIS A 406 3.72 -5.64 -25.26
CA HIS A 406 3.47 -6.93 -24.62
C HIS A 406 3.21 -6.77 -23.11
N GLU A 407 3.98 -5.93 -22.43
CA GLU A 407 3.80 -5.62 -21.00
C GLU A 407 2.46 -4.89 -20.75
N MET A 408 2.10 -3.91 -21.58
CA MET A 408 0.79 -3.25 -21.55
C MET A 408 -0.39 -4.22 -21.74
N ARG A 409 -0.25 -5.22 -22.62
CA ARG A 409 -1.30 -6.23 -22.86
C ARG A 409 -1.43 -7.22 -21.70
N THR A 410 -0.33 -7.55 -21.02
CA THR A 410 -0.33 -8.54 -19.94
C THR A 410 -0.79 -7.95 -18.61
N LEU A 411 -0.40 -6.71 -18.30
CA LEU A 411 -0.81 -6.02 -17.07
C LEU A 411 -2.16 -5.30 -17.22
N GLY A 412 -2.55 -4.97 -18.45
CA GLY A 412 -3.67 -4.09 -18.77
C GLY A 412 -3.21 -2.63 -18.87
N PHE A 413 -3.76 -1.89 -19.83
CA PHE A 413 -3.34 -0.50 -20.14
C PHE A 413 -3.37 0.42 -18.92
N TRP A 414 -4.48 0.40 -18.17
CA TRP A 414 -4.64 1.27 -17.00
C TRP A 414 -3.69 0.91 -15.86
N ASN A 415 -3.43 -0.36 -15.62
CA ASN A 415 -2.47 -0.81 -14.60
C ASN A 415 -1.03 -0.46 -14.98
N TYR A 416 -0.70 -0.48 -16.28
CA TYR A 416 0.60 -0.07 -16.78
C TYR A 416 0.84 1.44 -16.57
N VAL A 417 -0.14 2.28 -16.92
CA VAL A 417 -0.06 3.75 -16.76
C VAL A 417 -0.10 4.16 -15.29
N ASN A 418 -0.95 3.51 -14.49
CA ASN A 418 -1.07 3.76 -13.05
C ASN A 418 -0.03 3.01 -12.21
N SER A 419 1.03 2.48 -12.85
CA SER A 419 2.16 1.92 -12.12
C SER A 419 2.77 2.97 -11.19
N THR A 420 3.41 2.52 -10.11
CA THR A 420 4.00 3.40 -9.10
C THR A 420 5.51 3.24 -9.04
N GLY A 421 6.21 4.26 -8.53
CA GLY A 421 7.64 4.22 -8.26
C GLY A 421 8.52 4.07 -9.50
N SER A 422 9.56 3.23 -9.39
CA SER A 422 10.58 2.99 -10.43
C SER A 422 10.03 2.44 -11.75
N ILE A 423 8.97 1.62 -11.69
CA ILE A 423 8.33 1.04 -12.89
C ILE A 423 7.64 2.14 -13.70
N PHE A 424 6.91 3.05 -13.05
CA PHE A 424 6.30 4.20 -13.72
C PHE A 424 7.34 5.01 -14.48
N LEU A 425 8.48 5.27 -13.83
CA LEU A 425 9.56 6.03 -14.42
C LEU A 425 10.20 5.30 -15.60
N GLU A 426 10.41 3.98 -15.47
CA GLU A 426 10.92 3.14 -16.56
C GLU A 426 9.98 3.20 -17.77
N ASN A 427 8.69 2.95 -17.54
CA ASN A 427 7.63 2.91 -18.55
C ASN A 427 7.49 4.26 -19.26
N LEU A 428 7.42 5.35 -18.50
CA LEU A 428 7.27 6.71 -19.02
C LEU A 428 8.47 7.10 -19.90
N LEU A 429 9.69 6.96 -19.39
CA LEU A 429 10.89 7.34 -20.13
C LEU A 429 11.13 6.44 -21.34
N ALA A 430 10.87 5.13 -21.23
CA ALA A 430 10.96 4.21 -22.36
C ALA A 430 9.96 4.55 -23.47
N CYS A 431 8.69 4.80 -23.12
CA CYS A 431 7.66 5.16 -24.08
C CYS A 431 7.99 6.49 -24.78
N LEU A 432 8.36 7.53 -24.01
CA LEU A 432 8.74 8.83 -24.57
C LEU A 432 9.95 8.71 -25.50
N PHE A 433 10.94 7.90 -25.14
CA PHE A 433 12.11 7.65 -25.97
C PHE A 433 11.76 6.95 -27.30
N CYS A 434 10.94 5.90 -27.24
CA CYS A 434 10.47 5.20 -28.44
C CYS A 434 9.64 6.10 -29.36
N ILE A 435 8.69 6.86 -28.79
CA ILE A 435 7.87 7.82 -29.54
C ILE A 435 8.76 8.89 -30.19
N GLY A 436 9.76 9.39 -29.46
CA GLY A 436 10.76 10.34 -29.97
C GLY A 436 11.52 9.81 -31.19
N ILE A 437 11.99 8.56 -31.15
CA ILE A 437 12.67 7.95 -32.30
C ILE A 437 11.73 7.82 -33.50
N PHE A 438 10.51 7.32 -33.31
CA PHE A 438 9.57 7.14 -34.42
C PHE A 438 9.13 8.46 -35.04
N THR A 439 8.86 9.48 -34.22
CA THR A 439 8.52 10.83 -34.70
C THR A 439 9.68 11.47 -35.46
N ALA A 440 10.92 11.29 -34.99
CA ALA A 440 12.11 11.71 -35.73
C ALA A 440 12.21 11.00 -37.10
N GLN A 441 11.91 9.70 -37.19
CA GLN A 441 11.88 9.00 -38.49
C GLN A 441 10.77 9.51 -39.41
N ILE A 442 9.60 9.86 -38.87
CA ILE A 442 8.51 10.46 -39.67
C ILE A 442 8.97 11.80 -40.24
N PHE A 443 9.56 12.67 -39.44
CA PHE A 443 10.07 13.96 -39.93
C PHE A 443 11.20 13.80 -40.95
N HIS A 444 12.02 12.76 -40.80
CA HIS A 444 13.04 12.42 -41.78
C HIS A 444 12.43 12.06 -43.16
N LEU A 445 11.34 11.28 -43.17
CA LEU A 445 10.65 10.88 -44.41
C LEU A 445 10.01 12.05 -45.14
N TYR A 446 9.54 13.06 -44.40
CA TYR A 446 9.00 14.31 -44.96
C TYR A 446 10.07 15.37 -45.25
N GLU A 447 11.36 15.02 -45.13
CA GLU A 447 12.50 15.93 -45.34
C GLU A 447 12.48 17.19 -44.44
N MET A 448 11.78 17.11 -43.29
CA MET A 448 11.62 18.20 -42.32
C MET A 448 12.80 18.24 -41.32
N GLN A 449 13.97 18.68 -41.80
CA GLN A 449 15.24 18.55 -41.08
C GLN A 449 15.28 19.27 -39.73
N GLN A 450 14.69 20.47 -39.62
CA GLN A 450 14.67 21.26 -38.38
C GLN A 450 13.86 20.56 -37.27
N HIS A 451 12.68 20.05 -37.62
CA HIS A 451 11.81 19.32 -36.68
C HIS A 451 12.43 17.99 -36.26
N GLU A 452 13.11 17.28 -37.18
CA GLU A 452 13.86 16.07 -36.85
C GLU A 452 14.93 16.34 -35.78
N THR A 453 15.72 17.42 -35.93
CA THR A 453 16.76 17.79 -34.95
C THR A 453 16.18 18.09 -33.58
N LEU A 454 15.08 18.86 -33.53
CA LEU A 454 14.43 19.23 -32.28
C LEU A 454 13.95 17.99 -31.52
N VAL A 455 13.28 17.07 -32.20
CA VAL A 455 12.80 15.82 -31.58
C VAL A 455 13.98 14.97 -31.10
N LEU A 456 15.03 14.82 -31.90
CA LEU A 456 16.22 14.05 -31.51
C LEU A 456 16.92 14.66 -30.30
N ALA A 457 16.97 15.99 -30.18
CA ALA A 457 17.55 16.67 -29.03
C ALA A 457 16.81 16.31 -27.73
N PHE A 458 15.47 16.42 -27.71
CA PHE A 458 14.69 16.02 -26.54
C PHE A 458 14.78 14.51 -26.26
N THR A 459 14.75 13.69 -27.31
CA THR A 459 14.88 12.22 -27.20
C THR A 459 16.22 11.84 -26.59
N SER A 460 17.30 12.57 -26.91
CA SER A 460 18.62 12.32 -26.33
C SER A 460 18.66 12.58 -24.83
N LEU A 461 18.04 13.67 -24.36
CA LEU A 461 17.95 13.97 -22.93
C LEU A 461 17.14 12.91 -22.18
N ILE A 462 16.01 12.48 -22.75
CA ILE A 462 15.17 11.42 -22.19
C ILE A 462 15.95 10.09 -22.13
N GLY A 463 16.69 9.75 -23.19
CA GLY A 463 17.50 8.54 -23.26
C GLY A 463 18.60 8.48 -22.19
N TRP A 464 19.32 9.58 -21.96
CA TRP A 464 20.29 9.64 -20.87
C TRP A 464 19.62 9.71 -19.49
N GLY A 465 18.47 10.38 -19.36
CA GLY A 465 17.65 10.37 -18.16
C GLY A 465 17.20 8.97 -17.75
N TYR A 466 16.94 8.09 -18.72
CA TYR A 466 16.62 6.68 -18.47
C TYR A 466 17.72 5.93 -17.70
N MET A 467 18.98 6.41 -17.74
CA MET A 467 20.08 5.79 -16.98
C MET A 467 19.90 5.89 -15.46
N PHE A 468 19.13 6.87 -14.97
CA PHE A 468 18.82 7.00 -13.55
C PHE A 468 18.05 5.81 -12.99
N PHE A 469 17.24 5.13 -13.83
CA PHE A 469 16.56 3.89 -13.45
C PHE A 469 17.56 2.81 -13.02
N PHE A 470 18.65 2.63 -13.76
CA PHE A 470 19.62 1.56 -13.47
C PHE A 470 20.47 1.82 -12.23
N ILE A 471 20.67 3.08 -11.84
CA ILE A 471 21.42 3.42 -10.63
C ILE A 471 20.55 3.47 -9.37
N MET A 472 19.22 3.46 -9.50
CA MET A 472 18.28 3.50 -8.38
C MET A 472 18.40 2.31 -7.40
N PRO A 473 18.66 1.06 -7.83
CA PRO A 473 18.72 -0.07 -6.91
C PRO A 473 19.94 -0.12 -6.00
N PHE A 474 21.00 0.64 -6.30
CA PHE A 474 22.22 0.59 -5.50
C PHE A 474 22.06 1.38 -4.20
N ARG A 475 22.61 0.84 -3.11
CA ARG A 475 22.50 1.44 -1.77
C ARG A 475 23.06 2.85 -1.67
N PHE A 476 24.12 3.13 -2.43
CA PHE A 476 24.80 4.43 -2.40
C PHE A 476 24.01 5.49 -3.17
N THR A 477 23.57 5.20 -4.41
CA THR A 477 22.93 6.18 -5.30
C THR A 477 21.40 6.23 -5.18
N GLY A 478 20.76 5.11 -4.82
CA GLY A 478 19.31 4.95 -4.82
C GLY A 478 18.54 6.00 -4.03
N PRO A 479 18.84 6.18 -2.73
CA PRO A 479 18.22 7.23 -1.92
C PRO A 479 18.28 8.62 -2.57
N PHE A 480 19.43 9.01 -3.15
CA PHE A 480 19.59 10.31 -3.80
C PHE A 480 18.70 10.45 -5.04
N VAL A 481 18.65 9.42 -5.88
CA VAL A 481 17.81 9.42 -7.09
C VAL A 481 16.33 9.57 -6.73
N ILE A 482 15.89 8.85 -5.70
CA ILE A 482 14.50 8.94 -5.20
C ILE A 482 14.20 10.35 -4.66
N MET A 483 15.16 10.98 -3.98
CA MET A 483 15.02 12.35 -3.49
C MET A 483 14.88 13.36 -4.64
N ILE A 484 15.74 13.27 -5.66
CA ILE A 484 15.68 14.14 -6.85
C ILE A 484 14.29 14.06 -7.50
N TYR A 485 13.75 12.85 -7.70
CA TYR A 485 12.44 12.69 -8.31
C TYR A 485 11.31 13.26 -7.45
N LYS A 486 11.32 13.00 -6.14
CA LYS A 486 10.29 13.55 -5.25
C LYS A 486 10.32 15.07 -5.19
N MET A 487 11.51 15.67 -5.13
CA MET A 487 11.67 17.14 -5.13
C MET A 487 11.23 17.75 -6.46
N LEU A 488 11.61 17.13 -7.58
CA LEU A 488 11.27 17.64 -8.91
C LEU A 488 9.76 17.59 -9.16
N PHE A 489 9.09 16.49 -8.83
CA PHE A 489 7.65 16.38 -9.10
C PHE A 489 6.77 17.14 -8.10
N ASN A 490 7.13 17.17 -6.81
CA ASN A 490 6.26 17.80 -5.81
C ASN A 490 6.58 19.28 -5.58
N ASP A 491 7.85 19.64 -5.44
CA ASP A 491 8.25 20.98 -4.98
C ASP A 491 8.45 21.93 -6.16
N VAL A 492 9.19 21.48 -7.18
CA VAL A 492 9.43 22.30 -8.40
C VAL A 492 8.13 22.54 -9.15
N LEU A 493 7.22 21.57 -9.23
CA LEU A 493 5.93 21.77 -9.91
C LEU A 493 5.07 22.82 -9.20
N ARG A 494 4.96 22.76 -7.86
CA ARG A 494 4.27 23.78 -7.06
C ARG A 494 4.89 25.16 -7.24
N PHE A 495 6.22 25.23 -7.25
CA PHE A 495 6.95 26.45 -7.54
C PHE A 495 6.66 26.98 -8.94
N CYS A 496 6.69 26.13 -9.98
CA CYS A 496 6.40 26.52 -11.36
C CYS A 496 5.00 27.13 -11.50
N ILE A 497 3.99 26.59 -10.79
CA ILE A 497 2.63 27.15 -10.78
C ILE A 497 2.64 28.58 -10.22
N ILE A 498 3.23 28.78 -9.04
CA ILE A 498 3.31 30.10 -8.40
C ILE A 498 4.13 31.06 -9.27
N TYR A 499 5.26 30.61 -9.77
CA TYR A 499 6.17 31.40 -10.61
C TYR A 499 5.52 31.84 -11.93
N THR A 500 4.69 31.00 -12.55
CA THR A 500 4.02 31.34 -13.82
C THR A 500 3.10 32.56 -13.69
N ILE A 501 2.46 32.75 -12.53
CA ILE A 501 1.61 33.93 -12.25
C ILE A 501 2.46 35.21 -12.28
N PHE A 502 3.59 35.18 -11.59
CA PHE A 502 4.50 36.32 -11.57
C PHE A 502 5.19 36.54 -12.92
N LEU A 503 5.60 35.47 -13.59
CA LEU A 503 6.22 35.51 -14.92
C LEU A 503 5.28 36.20 -15.92
N ALA A 504 3.99 35.86 -15.92
CA ALA A 504 3.00 36.52 -16.77
C ALA A 504 2.83 38.01 -16.43
N GLY A 505 2.70 38.35 -15.13
CA GLY A 505 2.51 39.74 -14.70
C GLY A 505 3.71 40.65 -15.00
N PHE A 506 4.92 40.21 -14.71
CA PHE A 506 6.14 40.99 -14.97
C PHE A 506 6.50 41.03 -16.45
N SER A 507 6.36 39.91 -17.19
CA SER A 507 6.63 39.92 -18.64
C SER A 507 5.67 40.83 -19.40
N GLN A 508 4.39 40.90 -19.00
CA GLN A 508 3.44 41.86 -19.56
C GLN A 508 3.83 43.29 -19.21
N SER A 509 4.20 43.56 -17.96
CA SER A 509 4.60 44.90 -17.51
C SER A 509 5.84 45.41 -18.26
N PHE A 510 6.87 44.57 -18.43
CA PHE A 510 8.05 44.92 -19.20
C PHE A 510 7.75 45.05 -20.70
N PHE A 511 6.91 44.20 -21.28
CA PHE A 511 6.53 44.30 -22.69
C PHE A 511 5.88 45.65 -23.02
N VAL A 512 4.97 46.13 -22.16
CA VAL A 512 4.34 47.46 -22.32
C VAL A 512 5.36 48.59 -22.24
N LEU A 513 6.40 48.44 -21.42
CA LEU A 513 7.41 49.46 -21.19
C LEU A 513 8.45 49.55 -22.31
N PHE A 514 8.69 48.45 -23.03
CA PHE A 514 9.74 48.31 -24.04
C PHE A 514 9.16 48.06 -25.44
N ASN A 515 8.38 49.01 -25.96
CA ASN A 515 7.61 48.81 -27.20
C ASN A 515 8.42 48.95 -28.51
N GLU A 516 9.55 49.70 -28.54
CA GLU A 516 10.35 49.92 -29.76
C GLU A 516 11.88 49.74 -29.62
N ASN A 517 12.48 50.06 -28.47
CA ASN A 517 13.94 50.00 -28.24
C ASN A 517 14.40 48.83 -27.35
N GLY A 518 13.50 47.92 -26.95
CA GLY A 518 13.83 46.84 -26.02
C GLY A 518 13.45 45.46 -26.55
N PHE A 519 12.64 44.71 -25.78
CA PHE A 519 12.34 43.32 -26.11
C PHE A 519 11.52 43.20 -27.41
N GLN A 520 12.08 42.58 -28.44
CA GLN A 520 11.40 42.32 -29.72
C GLN A 520 10.25 41.31 -29.56
N GLY A 521 9.12 41.78 -29.03
CA GLY A 521 7.92 40.99 -28.83
C GLY A 521 7.74 40.43 -27.41
N TYR A 522 6.51 40.01 -27.12
CA TYR A 522 6.10 39.50 -25.80
C TYR A 522 6.87 38.23 -25.39
N VAL A 523 7.15 37.32 -26.35
CA VAL A 523 7.92 36.09 -26.10
C VAL A 523 9.35 36.41 -25.64
N SER A 524 9.96 37.47 -26.18
CA SER A 524 11.29 37.94 -25.77
C SER A 524 11.26 38.49 -24.33
N SER A 525 10.18 39.18 -23.96
CA SER A 525 9.97 39.66 -22.58
C SER A 525 9.81 38.49 -21.60
N ILE A 526 9.08 37.43 -21.98
CA ILE A 526 8.97 36.20 -21.18
C ILE A 526 10.35 35.53 -21.04
N LYS A 527 11.10 35.38 -22.14
CA LYS A 527 12.45 34.80 -22.13
C LYS A 527 13.37 35.55 -21.17
N GLN A 528 13.35 36.88 -21.22
CA GLN A 528 14.22 37.73 -20.41
C GLN A 528 13.84 37.73 -18.93
N CYS A 529 12.53 37.70 -18.61
CA CYS A 529 12.10 37.44 -17.24
C CYS A 529 12.57 36.05 -16.77
N PHE A 530 12.40 35.02 -17.60
CA PHE A 530 12.85 33.67 -17.27
C PHE A 530 14.35 33.57 -17.01
N LEU A 531 15.18 34.21 -17.83
CA LEU A 531 16.63 34.28 -17.60
C LEU A 531 16.97 35.08 -16.33
N GLY A 532 16.19 36.13 -16.04
CA GLY A 532 16.29 36.89 -14.80
C GLY A 532 16.03 36.07 -13.53
N LEU A 533 15.23 34.99 -13.58
CA LEU A 533 15.09 34.07 -12.44
C LEU A 533 16.44 33.45 -12.04
N LEU A 534 17.31 33.18 -13.01
CA LEU A 534 18.65 32.62 -12.81
C LEU A 534 19.71 33.68 -12.49
N GLY A 535 19.31 34.96 -12.42
CA GLY A 535 20.20 36.09 -12.16
C GLY A 535 20.88 36.67 -13.40
N ASP A 536 20.48 36.23 -14.61
CA ASP A 536 21.00 36.77 -15.86
C ASP A 536 20.17 37.99 -16.29
N PHE A 537 20.66 39.18 -15.96
CA PHE A 537 20.02 40.46 -16.28
C PHE A 537 20.92 41.28 -17.19
N ASP A 538 20.42 41.60 -18.37
CA ASP A 538 21.05 42.59 -19.23
C ASP A 538 20.53 43.99 -18.88
N LEU A 539 21.27 44.68 -18.00
CA LEU A 539 20.94 46.00 -17.47
C LEU A 539 20.83 47.08 -18.55
N ASP A 540 21.52 46.91 -19.68
CA ASP A 540 21.54 47.90 -20.75
C ASP A 540 20.15 48.05 -21.40
N TYR A 541 19.37 46.96 -21.48
CA TYR A 541 17.98 47.04 -21.92
C TYR A 541 17.09 47.85 -20.98
N TYR A 542 17.31 47.73 -19.67
CA TYR A 542 16.47 48.41 -18.67
C TYR A 542 16.80 49.90 -18.55
N ILE A 543 18.08 50.26 -18.71
CA ILE A 543 18.56 51.65 -18.68
C ILE A 543 18.32 52.35 -20.02
N GLY A 544 18.38 51.63 -21.14
CA GLY A 544 18.15 52.16 -22.49
C GLY A 544 16.68 52.37 -22.87
N GLY A 545 15.73 52.03 -21.99
CA GLY A 545 14.29 52.16 -22.22
C GLY A 545 13.80 53.61 -22.25
N GLN A 546 12.59 53.82 -22.80
CA GLN A 546 11.95 55.15 -22.87
C GLN A 546 11.71 55.77 -21.48
N TYR A 547 11.49 54.93 -20.47
CA TYR A 547 11.23 55.32 -19.08
C TYR A 547 12.21 54.61 -18.11
N PRO A 548 13.49 55.00 -18.08
CA PRO A 548 14.54 54.24 -17.40
C PRO A 548 14.30 54.10 -15.89
N MET A 549 13.80 55.15 -15.23
CA MET A 549 13.52 55.10 -13.80
C MET A 549 12.43 54.08 -13.45
N THR A 550 11.36 54.02 -14.25
CA THR A 550 10.27 53.06 -14.03
C THR A 550 10.72 51.64 -14.34
N SER A 551 11.50 51.45 -15.40
CA SER A 551 12.09 50.16 -15.78
C SER A 551 12.98 49.59 -14.67
N VAL A 552 13.88 50.41 -14.14
CA VAL A 552 14.80 50.02 -13.07
C VAL A 552 14.03 49.74 -11.78
N LEU A 553 13.00 50.52 -11.44
CA LEU A 553 12.17 50.28 -10.25
C LEU A 553 11.42 48.94 -10.36
N LEU A 554 10.80 48.65 -11.51
CA LEU A 554 10.14 47.36 -11.76
C LEU A 554 11.13 46.19 -11.74
N LEU A 555 12.35 46.39 -12.24
CA LEU A 555 13.43 45.39 -12.17
C LEU A 555 13.85 45.13 -10.72
N ILE A 556 14.00 46.16 -9.88
CA ILE A 556 14.31 46.00 -8.45
C ILE A 556 13.18 45.21 -7.77
N CYS A 557 11.91 45.56 -8.03
CA CYS A 557 10.76 44.80 -7.52
C CYS A 557 10.80 43.34 -7.98
N TYR A 558 11.14 43.09 -9.24
CA TYR A 558 11.30 41.75 -9.79
C TYR A 558 12.39 40.95 -9.07
N ILE A 559 13.58 41.53 -8.88
CA ILE A 559 14.70 40.87 -8.20
C ILE A 559 14.32 40.54 -6.75
N VAL A 560 13.67 41.46 -6.03
CA VAL A 560 13.25 41.22 -4.65
C VAL A 560 12.21 40.10 -4.57
N VAL A 561 11.16 40.16 -5.40
CA VAL A 561 10.06 39.19 -5.32
C VAL A 561 10.48 37.82 -5.86
N ILE A 562 11.11 37.77 -7.03
CA ILE A 562 11.38 36.52 -7.72
C ILE A 562 12.71 35.92 -7.30
N THR A 563 13.80 36.67 -7.45
CA THR A 563 15.14 36.15 -7.21
C THR A 563 15.42 35.99 -5.72
N ILE A 564 14.97 36.92 -4.87
CA ILE A 564 15.22 36.83 -3.41
C ILE A 564 14.12 36.04 -2.71
N LEU A 565 12.84 36.40 -2.84
CA LEU A 565 11.79 35.74 -2.07
C LEU A 565 11.44 34.35 -2.61
N LEU A 566 11.07 34.22 -3.89
CA LEU A 566 10.59 32.94 -4.42
C LEU A 566 11.70 31.87 -4.48
N LEU A 567 12.93 32.23 -4.83
CA LEU A 567 14.05 31.27 -4.86
C LEU A 567 14.41 30.78 -3.46
N ASN A 568 14.44 31.67 -2.46
CA ASN A 568 14.66 31.26 -1.06
C ASN A 568 13.52 30.40 -0.53
N LEU A 569 12.27 30.68 -0.92
CA LEU A 569 11.13 29.84 -0.59
C LEU A 569 11.24 28.44 -1.23
N LEU A 570 11.72 28.34 -2.47
CA LEU A 570 12.00 27.06 -3.13
C LEU A 570 13.07 26.26 -2.38
N ILE A 571 14.18 26.91 -2.00
CA ILE A 571 15.25 26.27 -1.23
C ILE A 571 14.73 25.79 0.12
N ALA A 572 13.90 26.59 0.81
CA ALA A 572 13.31 26.21 2.09
C ALA A 572 12.41 24.98 1.95
N MET A 573 11.48 24.98 0.98
CA MET A 573 10.62 23.83 0.72
C MET A 573 11.43 22.56 0.37
N MET A 574 12.44 22.69 -0.49
CA MET A 574 13.33 21.57 -0.83
C MET A 574 14.15 21.09 0.38
N GLY A 575 14.51 21.98 1.30
CA GLY A 575 15.21 21.65 2.54
C GLY A 575 14.35 20.79 3.47
N ASP A 576 13.08 21.14 3.64
CA ASP A 576 12.13 20.40 4.47
C ASP A 576 11.81 19.03 3.85
N THR A 577 11.53 18.98 2.55
CA THR A 577 11.30 17.71 1.86
C THR A 577 12.56 16.84 1.82
N TYR A 578 13.76 17.43 1.69
CA TYR A 578 15.03 16.70 1.82
C TYR A 578 15.09 16.01 3.19
N ALA A 579 14.82 16.74 4.27
CA ALA A 579 14.90 16.21 5.63
C ALA A 579 13.89 15.06 5.86
N ASP A 580 12.66 15.22 5.39
CA ASP A 580 11.61 14.21 5.57
C ASP A 580 11.80 12.99 4.69
N VAL A 581 12.13 13.18 3.41
CA VAL A 581 12.42 12.06 2.52
C VAL A 581 13.66 11.31 3.02
N LYS A 582 14.69 11.98 3.54
CA LYS A 582 15.90 11.33 4.09
C LYS A 582 15.59 10.38 5.24
N LYS A 583 14.65 10.71 6.14
CA LYS A 583 14.22 9.81 7.24
C LYS A 583 13.64 8.51 6.71
N SER A 584 12.84 8.59 5.63
CA SER A 584 12.15 7.43 5.03
C SER A 584 12.89 6.82 3.83
N ALA A 585 13.98 7.43 3.37
CA ALA A 585 14.64 7.09 2.11
C ALA A 585 15.19 5.67 2.10
N LYS A 586 15.67 5.15 3.23
CA LYS A 586 16.17 3.79 3.31
C LYS A 586 15.05 2.76 3.11
N LYS A 587 13.90 2.95 3.76
CA LYS A 587 12.74 2.08 3.60
C LYS A 587 12.20 2.15 2.17
N LEU A 588 12.08 3.36 1.63
CA LEU A 588 11.64 3.60 0.27
C LEU A 588 12.58 2.99 -0.78
N TRP A 589 13.90 3.09 -0.56
CA TRP A 589 14.89 2.44 -1.40
C TRP A 589 14.75 0.91 -1.40
N HIS A 590 14.51 0.29 -0.24
CA HIS A 590 14.24 -1.14 -0.17
C HIS A 590 12.96 -1.53 -0.90
N LEU A 591 11.91 -0.71 -0.79
CA LEU A 591 10.66 -0.89 -1.54
C LEU A 591 10.88 -0.83 -3.06
N GLU A 592 11.60 0.18 -3.54
CA GLU A 592 11.93 0.31 -4.98
C GLU A 592 12.83 -0.82 -5.47
N ARG A 593 13.77 -1.27 -4.64
CA ARG A 593 14.61 -2.41 -4.97
C ARG A 593 13.81 -3.72 -5.04
N ALA A 594 12.81 -3.89 -4.17
CA ALA A 594 11.88 -5.02 -4.24
C ALA A 594 11.05 -4.98 -5.53
N ARG A 595 10.51 -3.80 -5.86
CA ARG A 595 9.74 -3.54 -7.07
C ARG A 595 10.52 -3.92 -8.34
N ILE A 596 11.76 -3.46 -8.46
CA ILE A 596 12.65 -3.79 -9.59
C ILE A 596 13.01 -5.28 -9.62
N ALA A 597 13.28 -5.89 -8.46
CA ALA A 597 13.57 -7.32 -8.41
C ALA A 597 12.39 -8.17 -8.89
N LEU A 598 11.16 -7.79 -8.52
CA LEU A 598 9.93 -8.45 -8.94
C LEU A 598 9.65 -8.28 -10.44
N ASP A 599 9.88 -7.07 -10.99
CA ASP A 599 9.79 -6.83 -12.43
C ASP A 599 10.76 -7.71 -13.23
N LEU A 600 12.03 -7.74 -12.79
CA LEU A 600 13.04 -8.59 -13.40
C LEU A 600 12.67 -10.08 -13.33
N GLU A 601 11.97 -10.49 -12.27
CA GLU A 601 11.43 -11.83 -12.14
C GLU A 601 10.30 -12.09 -13.16
N ASN A 602 9.36 -11.16 -13.31
CA ASN A 602 8.26 -11.22 -14.28
C ASN A 602 8.77 -11.33 -15.73
N GLY A 603 9.86 -10.65 -16.08
CA GLY A 603 10.43 -10.67 -17.43
C GLY A 603 11.08 -12.00 -17.88
N ILE A 604 11.18 -13.01 -17.01
CA ILE A 604 11.86 -14.28 -17.31
C ILE A 604 10.87 -15.43 -17.49
N SER A 605 11.20 -16.37 -18.39
CA SER A 605 10.45 -17.63 -18.54
C SER A 605 10.49 -18.51 -17.28
N LYS A 606 9.38 -19.18 -16.95
CA LYS A 606 9.19 -19.99 -15.73
C LYS A 606 10.39 -20.92 -15.45
N SER A 607 10.88 -21.67 -16.45
CA SER A 607 11.99 -22.63 -16.29
C SER A 607 13.30 -21.99 -15.79
N LYS A 608 13.61 -20.75 -16.23
CA LYS A 608 14.81 -20.02 -15.80
C LYS A 608 14.65 -19.41 -14.41
N ARG A 609 13.41 -19.14 -13.97
CA ARG A 609 13.12 -18.66 -12.60
C ARG A 609 13.50 -19.73 -11.56
N HIS A 610 13.11 -20.98 -11.77
CA HIS A 610 13.41 -22.09 -10.84
C HIS A 610 14.91 -22.26 -10.58
N LEU A 611 15.74 -22.22 -11.63
CA LEU A 611 17.19 -22.43 -11.52
C LEU A 611 17.91 -21.34 -10.68
N GLY A 612 17.40 -20.10 -10.72
CA GLY A 612 17.95 -19.00 -9.96
C GLY A 612 17.50 -18.99 -8.51
N CYS A 613 16.32 -19.53 -8.21
CA CYS A 613 15.69 -19.42 -6.91
C CYS A 613 16.23 -20.39 -5.86
N ASN A 614 16.67 -21.59 -6.25
CA ASN A 614 17.22 -22.61 -5.34
C ASN A 614 18.49 -22.19 -4.58
N LYS A 615 18.99 -20.96 -4.78
CA LYS A 615 20.23 -20.45 -4.18
C LYS A 615 20.03 -19.56 -2.95
N TYR A 616 18.81 -19.08 -2.68
CA TYR A 616 18.56 -18.15 -1.56
C TYR A 616 17.69 -18.70 -0.44
N TRP A 617 17.10 -19.88 -0.62
CA TRP A 617 16.24 -20.56 0.35
C TRP A 617 16.68 -22.02 0.55
N VAL A 618 16.25 -22.61 1.66
CA VAL A 618 16.55 -23.99 2.06
C VAL A 618 15.23 -24.75 2.17
N ASP A 619 15.20 -25.99 1.66
CA ASP A 619 14.08 -26.90 1.84
C ASP A 619 14.22 -27.65 3.16
N VAL A 620 13.20 -27.57 4.01
CA VAL A 620 13.09 -28.36 5.24
C VAL A 620 11.73 -29.04 5.25
N GLN A 621 11.73 -30.36 5.10
CA GLN A 621 10.50 -31.19 5.09
C GLN A 621 9.48 -30.80 4.00
N GLY A 622 9.94 -30.31 2.85
CA GLY A 622 9.08 -29.90 1.73
C GLY A 622 8.53 -28.47 1.87
N GLU A 623 8.91 -27.74 2.91
CA GLU A 623 8.59 -26.32 3.10
C GLU A 623 9.83 -25.46 2.85
N ARG A 624 9.63 -24.28 2.23
CA ARG A 624 10.72 -23.36 1.86
C ARG A 624 11.02 -22.40 3.00
N TYR A 625 12.28 -22.31 3.41
CA TYR A 625 12.72 -21.42 4.48
C TYR A 625 13.83 -20.47 4.04
N LEU A 626 13.76 -19.24 4.54
CA LEU A 626 14.83 -18.27 4.52
C LEU A 626 15.64 -18.40 5.80
N GLN A 627 16.92 -18.74 5.65
CA GLN A 627 17.87 -18.77 6.75
C GLN A 627 18.39 -17.36 7.05
N VAL A 628 18.23 -16.87 8.27
CA VAL A 628 18.73 -15.55 8.71
C VAL A 628 19.52 -15.74 10.01
N GLU A 629 20.74 -15.25 10.05
CA GLU A 629 21.54 -15.19 11.27
C GLU A 629 21.24 -13.89 12.01
N GLN A 630 20.89 -14.00 13.28
CA GLN A 630 20.60 -12.86 14.14
C GLN A 630 21.54 -12.87 15.34
N VAL A 631 22.17 -11.73 15.61
CA VAL A 631 22.99 -11.51 16.80
C VAL A 631 22.13 -10.86 17.88
N HIS A 632 22.14 -11.43 19.08
CA HIS A 632 21.45 -10.96 20.27
C HIS A 632 22.48 -10.34 21.21
N ASN A 633 22.60 -9.01 21.17
CA ASN A 633 23.62 -8.31 21.95
C ASN A 633 23.36 -8.34 23.46
N ASP A 634 22.16 -8.73 23.90
CA ASP A 634 21.71 -8.56 25.29
C ASP A 634 21.95 -9.79 26.19
N ASN A 635 22.39 -10.93 25.64
CA ASN A 635 22.39 -12.21 26.38
C ASN A 635 23.69 -12.55 27.15
N PHE A 636 24.69 -11.66 27.21
CA PHE A 636 26.02 -12.06 27.74
C PHE A 636 26.74 -11.07 28.67
N CYS A 637 26.21 -9.88 28.96
CA CYS A 637 26.71 -9.08 30.07
C CYS A 637 25.78 -9.22 31.28
N PRO A 638 26.06 -10.11 32.24
CA PRO A 638 25.67 -9.79 33.60
C PRO A 638 26.29 -8.43 33.90
N LYS A 639 25.47 -7.45 34.27
CA LYS A 639 26.00 -6.26 34.94
C LYS A 639 26.76 -6.79 36.15
N ASN A 640 28.08 -6.61 36.16
CA ASN A 640 28.88 -6.76 37.37
C ASN A 640 28.53 -5.58 38.30
N ASP A 641 27.32 -5.60 38.84
CA ASP A 641 27.00 -4.89 40.06
C ASP A 641 27.15 -5.92 41.18
N GLU A 642 27.97 -5.60 42.19
CA GLU A 642 28.35 -6.42 43.35
C GLU A 642 29.62 -7.30 43.19
N ILE A 643 30.78 -6.64 43.07
CA ILE A 643 31.93 -7.07 43.90
C ILE A 643 32.01 -6.02 45.01
N GLY A 644 31.43 -6.38 46.15
CA GLY A 644 31.66 -5.66 47.41
C GLY A 644 33.14 -5.66 47.73
N ASN A 645 33.62 -4.48 48.13
CA ASN A 645 34.78 -4.37 48.99
C ASN A 645 34.54 -5.27 50.20
N ASP A 646 35.38 -6.28 50.43
CA ASP A 646 35.77 -6.73 51.75
C ASP A 646 37.10 -7.51 51.66
N GLU A 647 38.08 -6.98 52.41
CA GLU A 647 39.43 -7.47 52.79
C GLU A 647 40.56 -7.54 51.75
#